data_AF-A0AAV5J0I3-F1
#
_entry.id   AF-A0AAV5J0I3-F1
#
_cell.length_a   1.000
_cell.length_b   1.000
_cell.length_c   1.000
_cell.angle_alpha   90.00
_cell.angle_beta   90.00
_cell.angle_gamma   90.00
#
_symmetry.space_group_name_H-M   'P 1'
#
loop_
_entity.id
_entity.type
_entity.pdbx_description
1 polymer ?
#
loop_
_entity_poly.entity_id
_entity_poly.type
_entity_poly.pdbx_seq_one_letter_code
_entity_poly.pdbx_strand_id
1 'polypeptide(L)'
;MELLQPSHPIHHGPLRNPISGFTRTVRFGHAVDTMLTSRLSEIVEDGCGSREKERVCVAVGKSVEKAASLLRWTFQQFGVRDVCLLHVHQPSPLIPTLLGKLPASQANEEVVYAYRNEEKEKMKKLLENYMSICGRIKVKVSVITTEADQVHKGIIELVEKHGVRKLVMGAMPENCMRIKKSSSKASYIAKYAPWFCEIWFVNKGKNLWTREATEDPSLLQCDMSNTSIHTGSFGSNSATSSITLPSDSDSKDEEESLNNQLREVRLEAEASKNEAFSELLKCKKVEIEAMEAVSRLKFFESAHAHEVKLRMEAEEALRTTVNEQEKLVEEKEELERELQKTLRNIALLDSHAQEVNSRCDETAREFKLIQASIATLQQEKQKIRRQKMEAVRWLERWRSRGDDGTANCDGFMGLVEDLPGLAEFSLADLQTATCNFSDSFKIGKGGHGCVYKGEMLGRTVAIKKLNPTSMQGQSEFQQEVQVLSKLQHPHLVTLLGLCPEAWSLVYEYLPNGSLQDRLFLKSNISPLTWKIRARIVAEISSALCFLHSSKPEKIVHGDLKPENILLDSKLSCKICDFGICRLVTEESLFSPSFRRISEPRGAFPYTDPEFYRIGVLTPKSDIYAFGLIILQLLTGKPPVGLASEVRKAVSSGKLTSILDKSAGEWPSFVARRLADLGLQCCELYSRDRPDLKPSVVRELEQLHISEERPVPSFFLCPILQEIMHDPQVAADGFTYEGEALRGWFENGRETSPMTNLKLPHLNLTPNHALRFAIQDWLCRS
;
A
#
# COMPACT_ATOMS: atom_id res chain seq x y z
N MET A 1 -14.06 -38.15 -44.81
CA MET A 1 -14.77 -37.01 -45.40
C MET A 1 -14.31 -35.73 -44.70
N GLU A 2 -13.10 -35.20 -44.93
CA GLU A 2 -12.39 -34.84 -46.19
C GLU A 2 -12.85 -33.50 -46.80
N LEU A 3 -12.01 -32.66 -47.41
CA LEU A 3 -10.53 -32.55 -47.43
C LEU A 3 -10.12 -31.12 -47.92
N LEU A 4 -8.95 -30.66 -47.46
CA LEU A 4 -7.95 -29.80 -48.15
C LEU A 4 -8.26 -28.35 -48.63
N GLN A 5 -7.17 -27.57 -48.63
CA GLN A 5 -6.99 -26.25 -49.27
C GLN A 5 -6.31 -26.37 -50.65
N PRO A 6 -6.42 -25.33 -51.50
CA PRO A 6 -5.24 -24.56 -51.98
C PRO A 6 -5.48 -23.02 -51.97
N SER A 7 -4.53 -22.09 -52.17
CA SER A 7 -3.03 -22.10 -52.19
C SER A 7 -2.46 -20.66 -52.06
N HIS A 8 -1.12 -20.54 -52.06
CA HIS A 8 -0.30 -19.30 -52.12
C HIS A 8 0.07 -18.92 -53.59
N PRO A 9 0.74 -17.77 -53.96
CA PRO A 9 1.86 -17.13 -53.23
C PRO A 9 2.16 -15.60 -53.31
N ILE A 10 2.84 -15.13 -52.24
CA ILE A 10 4.08 -14.30 -52.17
C ILE A 10 4.31 -13.12 -53.14
N HIS A 11 4.58 -11.92 -52.60
CA HIS A 11 5.78 -11.12 -52.94
C HIS A 11 6.18 -10.12 -51.83
N HIS A 12 7.48 -9.84 -51.68
CA HIS A 12 8.07 -9.04 -50.59
C HIS A 12 8.58 -7.65 -51.03
N GLY A 13 8.28 -6.61 -50.22
CA GLY A 13 9.09 -5.40 -50.04
C GLY A 13 9.04 -4.31 -51.13
N PRO A 14 9.74 -3.18 -50.94
CA PRO A 14 10.58 -2.79 -49.79
C PRO A 14 10.00 -1.64 -48.94
N LEU A 15 10.63 -1.32 -47.79
CA LEU A 15 10.25 -0.19 -46.95
C LEU A 15 10.68 1.17 -47.54
N ARG A 16 9.84 2.20 -47.35
CA ARG A 16 10.27 3.60 -47.20
C ARG A 16 9.58 4.21 -45.98
N ASN A 17 10.31 5.06 -45.27
CA ASN A 17 9.89 5.71 -44.03
C ASN A 17 10.11 7.25 -44.17
N PRO A 18 9.62 8.12 -43.27
CA PRO A 18 8.31 8.75 -43.48
C PRO A 18 8.38 10.29 -43.55
N ILE A 19 7.28 10.94 -43.94
CA ILE A 19 7.11 12.40 -43.86
C ILE A 19 5.82 12.77 -43.11
N SER A 20 5.92 13.84 -42.33
CA SER A 20 5.03 14.44 -41.31
C SER A 20 3.50 14.51 -41.57
N GLY A 21 2.73 14.54 -40.47
CA GLY A 21 1.27 14.74 -40.52
C GLY A 21 0.53 14.87 -39.17
N PHE A 22 0.83 15.91 -38.38
CA PHE A 22 -0.01 16.44 -37.27
C PHE A 22 -0.67 15.47 -36.25
N THR A 23 -0.03 15.30 -35.09
CA THR A 23 -0.72 15.04 -33.80
C THR A 23 -0.56 16.26 -32.89
N ARG A 24 -1.68 16.86 -32.44
CA ARG A 24 -1.69 18.11 -31.66
C ARG A 24 -1.84 17.84 -30.16
N THR A 25 -0.75 17.43 -29.51
CA THR A 25 -0.75 17.08 -28.07
C THR A 25 -1.08 18.26 -27.16
N VAL A 26 -1.99 18.06 -26.21
CA VAL A 26 -2.27 19.02 -25.13
C VAL A 26 -1.09 19.02 -24.16
N ARG A 27 -0.63 20.21 -23.74
CA ARG A 27 0.54 20.39 -22.86
C ARG A 27 0.11 20.54 -21.39
N PHE A 28 0.51 19.61 -20.53
CA PHE A 28 0.84 19.88 -19.13
C PHE A 28 1.99 18.96 -18.67
N GLY A 29 2.88 19.45 -17.79
CA GLY A 29 4.00 18.69 -17.21
C GLY A 29 5.42 19.09 -17.65
N HIS A 30 5.63 19.57 -18.87
CA HIS A 30 6.97 19.75 -19.47
C HIS A 30 7.87 20.89 -18.89
N ALA A 31 7.48 21.52 -17.78
CA ALA A 31 8.19 22.68 -17.22
C ALA A 31 9.36 22.32 -16.29
N VAL A 32 9.42 21.10 -15.74
CA VAL A 32 10.38 20.74 -14.67
C VAL A 32 11.49 19.80 -15.17
N ASP A 33 11.16 18.73 -15.88
CA ASP A 33 12.18 17.75 -16.33
C ASP A 33 13.08 18.30 -17.46
N THR A 34 12.56 19.17 -18.32
CA THR A 34 13.27 19.67 -19.52
C THR A 34 14.59 20.39 -19.18
N MET A 35 14.68 21.05 -18.01
CA MET A 35 15.91 21.72 -17.55
C MET A 35 17.00 20.75 -17.05
N LEU A 36 16.64 19.53 -16.65
CA LEU A 36 17.61 18.51 -16.23
C LEU A 36 18.16 17.74 -17.44
N THR A 37 17.33 17.46 -18.44
CA THR A 37 17.80 16.79 -19.67
C THR A 37 18.67 17.69 -20.53
N SER A 38 18.35 18.98 -20.68
CA SER A 38 19.06 19.86 -21.62
C SER A 38 20.50 20.20 -21.19
N ARG A 39 20.77 20.27 -19.88
CA ARG A 39 22.11 20.60 -19.34
C ARG A 39 23.06 19.40 -19.25
N LEU A 40 22.59 18.18 -19.49
CA LEU A 40 23.42 16.97 -19.56
C LEU A 40 23.79 16.58 -21.00
N SER A 41 23.25 17.26 -22.01
CA SER A 41 23.53 17.04 -23.44
C SER A 41 24.59 17.96 -24.05
N GLU A 42 25.06 19.00 -23.35
CA GLU A 42 26.00 20.01 -23.88
C GLU A 42 27.48 19.78 -23.47
N ILE A 43 27.85 18.59 -22.99
CA ILE A 43 29.25 18.23 -22.71
C ILE A 43 29.59 16.92 -23.45
N VAL A 44 30.14 17.08 -24.65
CA VAL A 44 30.68 16.02 -25.50
C VAL A 44 32.10 16.41 -25.90
N GLU A 45 33.03 15.49 -25.65
CA GLU A 45 34.39 15.39 -26.20
C GLU A 45 35.28 16.64 -26.24
N ASP A 46 36.25 16.69 -25.31
CA ASP A 46 37.64 17.03 -25.66
C ASP A 46 38.60 16.28 -24.71
N GLY A 47 39.87 16.12 -25.12
CA GLY A 47 40.99 15.78 -24.24
C GLY A 47 41.24 14.30 -23.94
N CYS A 48 42.26 13.73 -24.57
CA CYS A 48 42.91 12.47 -24.15
C CYS A 48 43.47 12.58 -22.72
N GLY A 49 43.24 11.57 -21.86
CA GLY A 49 43.88 11.50 -20.55
C GLY A 49 43.38 10.36 -19.66
N SER A 50 44.24 9.39 -19.36
CA SER A 50 43.95 8.28 -18.44
C SER A 50 43.96 8.75 -16.98
N ARG A 51 42.80 9.11 -16.44
CA ARG A 51 42.58 9.31 -14.99
C ARG A 51 41.73 8.17 -14.42
N GLU A 52 42.05 7.73 -13.20
CA GLU A 52 41.20 6.79 -12.46
C GLU A 52 39.77 7.36 -12.32
N LYS A 53 38.76 6.51 -12.51
CA LYS A 53 37.37 6.90 -12.29
C LYS A 53 37.08 7.06 -10.80
N GLU A 54 37.21 8.29 -10.29
CA GLU A 54 36.90 8.60 -8.89
C GLU A 54 35.45 8.31 -8.52
N ARG A 55 35.24 7.25 -7.74
CA ARG A 55 33.94 6.77 -7.28
C ARG A 55 33.46 7.57 -6.07
N VAL A 56 32.54 8.51 -6.28
CA VAL A 56 31.93 9.29 -5.19
C VAL A 56 30.93 8.44 -4.41
N CYS A 57 31.07 8.44 -3.08
CA CYS A 57 30.20 7.74 -2.15
C CYS A 57 29.21 8.71 -1.49
N VAL A 58 27.95 8.29 -1.31
CA VAL A 58 26.88 9.11 -0.74
C VAL A 58 26.26 8.40 0.47
N ALA A 59 26.33 9.02 1.65
CA ALA A 59 25.80 8.46 2.89
C ALA A 59 24.27 8.63 2.97
N VAL A 60 23.52 7.54 2.83
CA VAL A 60 22.05 7.55 2.77
C VAL A 60 21.40 7.05 4.07
N GLY A 61 20.42 7.80 4.58
CA GLY A 61 19.68 7.49 5.81
C GLY A 61 18.35 6.77 5.58
N LYS A 62 17.53 6.67 6.64
CA LYS A 62 16.18 6.07 6.60
C LYS A 62 15.09 7.01 5.99
N SER A 63 15.46 8.01 5.18
CA SER A 63 14.55 9.04 4.65
C SER A 63 14.86 9.36 3.19
N VAL A 64 13.98 8.88 2.29
CA VAL A 64 14.21 8.90 0.85
C VAL A 64 14.23 10.32 0.28
N GLU A 65 13.31 11.19 0.71
CA GLU A 65 13.25 12.61 0.29
C GLU A 65 14.56 13.36 0.52
N LYS A 66 15.16 13.18 1.72
CA LYS A 66 16.41 13.85 2.09
C LYS A 66 17.58 13.35 1.25
N ALA A 67 17.69 12.03 1.08
CA ALA A 67 18.71 11.42 0.23
C ALA A 67 18.52 11.75 -1.26
N ALA A 68 17.29 11.90 -1.76
CA ALA A 68 17.06 12.37 -3.14
C ALA A 68 17.57 13.81 -3.36
N SER A 69 17.42 14.70 -2.37
CA SER A 69 18.02 16.05 -2.44
C SER A 69 19.55 16.04 -2.36
N LEU A 70 20.13 15.06 -1.66
CA LEU A 70 21.57 14.85 -1.56
C LEU A 70 22.16 14.34 -2.88
N LEU A 71 21.56 13.28 -3.44
CA LEU A 71 21.96 12.65 -4.70
C LEU A 71 21.89 13.63 -5.89
N ARG A 72 20.81 14.42 -6.00
CA ARG A 72 20.70 15.47 -7.03
C ARG A 72 21.87 16.47 -6.97
N TRP A 73 22.25 16.89 -5.76
CA TRP A 73 23.40 17.78 -5.58
C TRP A 73 24.71 17.07 -5.96
N THR A 74 24.93 15.82 -5.56
CA THR A 74 26.10 15.03 -5.98
C THR A 74 26.23 14.97 -7.51
N PHE A 75 25.16 14.67 -8.23
CA PHE A 75 25.17 14.63 -9.70
C PHE A 75 25.46 16.01 -10.32
N GLN A 76 24.89 17.08 -9.76
CA GLN A 76 25.08 18.46 -10.22
C GLN A 76 26.48 19.04 -9.94
N GLN A 77 27.28 18.44 -9.06
CA GLN A 77 28.62 18.94 -8.71
C GLN A 77 29.75 18.14 -9.34
N PHE A 78 29.65 16.80 -9.34
CA PHE A 78 30.74 15.94 -9.80
C PHE A 78 30.53 15.37 -11.21
N GLY A 79 29.33 15.51 -11.80
CA GLY A 79 29.02 14.94 -13.14
C GLY A 79 29.14 13.41 -13.23
N VAL A 80 29.24 12.72 -12.10
CA VAL A 80 29.63 11.30 -12.02
C VAL A 80 28.58 10.36 -12.58
N ARG A 81 29.04 9.44 -13.45
CA ARG A 81 28.24 8.34 -14.00
C ARG A 81 28.33 7.05 -13.19
N ASP A 82 29.26 6.97 -12.24
CA ASP A 82 29.49 5.84 -11.33
C ASP A 82 29.37 6.34 -9.86
N VAL A 83 28.41 5.85 -9.07
CA VAL A 83 28.17 6.27 -7.67
C VAL A 83 28.06 5.08 -6.70
N CYS A 84 28.51 5.30 -5.47
CA CYS A 84 28.31 4.39 -4.35
C CYS A 84 27.29 4.92 -3.35
N LEU A 85 26.31 4.10 -2.95
CA LEU A 85 25.42 4.34 -1.83
C LEU A 85 25.98 3.69 -0.57
N LEU A 86 26.32 4.48 0.43
CA LEU A 86 26.84 4.03 1.71
C LEU A 86 25.71 4.09 2.74
N HIS A 87 25.33 2.94 3.30
CA HIS A 87 24.27 2.84 4.30
C HIS A 87 24.75 2.12 5.56
N VAL A 88 24.36 2.60 6.74
CA VAL A 88 24.58 1.89 8.00
C VAL A 88 23.25 1.49 8.58
N HIS A 89 23.04 0.19 8.67
CA HIS A 89 21.93 -0.37 9.40
C HIS A 89 22.17 -0.18 10.90
N GLN A 90 21.24 0.48 11.57
CA GLN A 90 21.19 0.54 13.03
C GLN A 90 19.97 -0.29 13.44
N PRO A 91 20.17 -1.53 13.96
CA PRO A 91 19.08 -2.39 14.44
C PRO A 91 18.31 -1.69 15.56
N SER A 92 17.01 -1.92 15.67
CA SER A 92 16.26 -1.32 16.78
C SER A 92 16.62 -2.00 18.13
N PRO A 93 16.95 -1.23 19.19
CA PRO A 93 17.08 -1.78 20.55
C PRO A 93 15.71 -2.15 21.16
N LEU A 94 14.61 -1.79 20.51
CA LEU A 94 13.23 -2.04 20.95
C LEU A 94 12.45 -2.79 19.85
N ILE A 95 11.91 -3.95 20.20
CA ILE A 95 11.04 -4.76 19.35
C ILE A 95 9.57 -4.34 19.60
N PRO A 96 8.77 -4.08 18.55
CA PRO A 96 7.33 -3.83 18.70
C PRO A 96 6.60 -5.14 19.01
N THR A 97 5.73 -5.10 20.02
CA THR A 97 4.89 -6.23 20.46
C THR A 97 3.45 -5.74 20.68
N LEU A 98 2.50 -6.66 20.83
CA LEU A 98 1.09 -6.34 21.09
C LEU A 98 0.85 -5.57 22.41
N LEU A 99 1.79 -5.63 23.36
CA LEU A 99 1.72 -4.94 24.66
C LEU A 99 2.58 -3.66 24.71
N GLY A 100 3.28 -3.31 23.64
CA GLY A 100 4.15 -2.13 23.58
C GLY A 100 5.54 -2.44 23.01
N LYS A 101 6.56 -1.71 23.47
CA LYS A 101 7.95 -1.87 23.02
C LYS A 101 8.77 -2.65 24.03
N LEU A 102 9.19 -3.85 23.67
CA LEU A 102 10.03 -4.72 24.49
C LEU A 102 11.51 -4.48 24.12
N PRO A 103 12.44 -4.29 25.08
CA PRO A 103 13.87 -4.29 24.79
C PRO A 103 14.31 -5.59 24.11
N ALA A 104 15.17 -5.49 23.09
CA ALA A 104 15.66 -6.67 22.37
C ALA A 104 16.47 -7.62 23.27
N SER A 105 17.04 -7.12 24.36
CA SER A 105 17.71 -7.89 25.43
C SER A 105 16.75 -8.54 26.43
N GLN A 106 15.45 -8.34 26.30
CA GLN A 106 14.38 -8.92 27.13
C GLN A 106 13.38 -9.76 26.30
N ALA A 107 13.73 -10.07 25.05
CA ALA A 107 12.91 -10.82 24.10
C ALA A 107 13.54 -12.18 23.78
N ASN A 108 12.71 -13.20 23.55
CA ASN A 108 13.15 -14.52 23.14
C ASN A 108 13.96 -14.45 21.83
N GLU A 109 15.01 -15.25 21.70
CA GLU A 109 15.94 -15.20 20.55
C GLU A 109 15.24 -15.38 19.20
N GLU A 110 14.23 -16.26 19.11
CA GLU A 110 13.40 -16.45 17.91
C GLU A 110 12.65 -15.16 17.50
N VAL A 111 12.13 -14.41 18.48
CA VAL A 111 11.40 -13.15 18.27
C VAL A 111 12.37 -12.04 17.86
N VAL A 112 13.58 -12.02 18.46
CA VAL A 112 14.67 -11.14 18.02
C VAL A 112 15.04 -11.46 16.57
N TYR A 113 15.31 -12.72 16.25
CA TYR A 113 15.72 -13.19 14.92
C TYR A 113 14.68 -12.87 13.85
N ALA A 114 13.41 -13.19 14.09
CA ALA A 114 12.31 -12.88 13.17
C ALA A 114 12.18 -11.37 12.91
N TYR A 115 12.26 -10.55 13.96
CA TYR A 115 12.21 -9.09 13.82
C TYR A 115 13.46 -8.52 13.12
N ARG A 116 14.65 -9.07 13.34
CA ARG A 116 15.88 -8.67 12.61
C ARG A 116 15.78 -9.00 11.12
N ASN A 117 15.19 -10.13 10.74
CA ASN A 117 14.93 -10.46 9.34
C ASN A 117 13.91 -9.48 8.71
N GLU A 118 12.89 -9.07 9.46
CA GLU A 118 11.95 -8.03 9.01
C GLU A 118 12.63 -6.65 8.85
N GLU A 119 13.55 -6.28 9.75
CA GLU A 119 14.37 -5.06 9.62
C GLU A 119 15.33 -5.11 8.42
N LYS A 120 15.87 -6.30 8.08
CA LYS A 120 16.71 -6.53 6.90
C LYS A 120 15.93 -6.41 5.59
N GLU A 121 14.74 -6.99 5.51
CA GLU A 121 13.88 -6.88 4.33
C GLU A 121 13.36 -5.44 4.11
N LYS A 122 13.06 -4.72 5.19
CA LYS A 122 12.78 -3.27 5.14
C LYS A 122 13.98 -2.46 4.64
N MET A 123 15.20 -2.84 5.02
CA MET A 123 16.43 -2.22 4.50
C MET A 123 16.64 -2.51 3.01
N LYS A 124 16.45 -3.76 2.56
CA LYS A 124 16.56 -4.15 1.15
C LYS A 124 15.67 -3.27 0.26
N LYS A 125 14.39 -3.18 0.60
CA LYS A 125 13.40 -2.32 -0.08
C LYS A 125 13.76 -0.83 -0.04
N LEU A 126 14.37 -0.34 1.03
CA LEU A 126 14.87 1.04 1.10
C LEU A 126 16.02 1.29 0.10
N LEU A 127 16.94 0.32 -0.05
CA LEU A 127 18.07 0.40 -0.98
C LEU A 127 17.61 0.27 -2.45
N GLU A 128 16.65 -0.60 -2.74
CA GLU A 128 16.00 -0.72 -4.05
C GLU A 128 15.35 0.61 -4.50
N ASN A 129 14.67 1.31 -3.58
CA ASN A 129 14.13 2.65 -3.86
C ASN A 129 15.23 3.66 -4.23
N TYR A 130 16.40 3.61 -3.58
CA TYR A 130 17.53 4.47 -3.96
C TYR A 130 18.13 4.11 -5.32
N MET A 131 18.27 2.82 -5.64
CA MET A 131 18.72 2.36 -6.95
C MET A 131 17.74 2.80 -8.05
N SER A 132 16.43 2.73 -7.82
CA SER A 132 15.40 3.22 -8.76
C SER A 132 15.53 4.73 -9.05
N ILE A 133 15.80 5.55 -8.03
CA ILE A 133 16.00 7.01 -8.20
C ILE A 133 17.21 7.30 -9.10
N CYS A 134 18.32 6.60 -8.90
CA CYS A 134 19.53 6.77 -9.71
C CYS A 134 19.41 6.17 -11.12
N GLY A 135 18.69 5.06 -11.27
CA GLY A 135 18.47 4.40 -12.57
C GLY A 135 17.76 5.30 -13.58
N ARG A 136 16.82 6.13 -13.12
CA ARG A 136 16.17 7.18 -13.95
C ARG A 136 17.13 8.24 -14.51
N ILE A 137 18.34 8.33 -13.94
CA ILE A 137 19.39 9.31 -14.29
C ILE A 137 20.51 8.63 -15.13
N LYS A 138 20.37 7.33 -15.47
CA LYS A 138 21.36 6.52 -16.20
C LYS A 138 22.74 6.45 -15.52
N VAL A 139 22.77 6.46 -14.19
CA VAL A 139 23.98 6.34 -13.37
C VAL A 139 24.16 4.88 -12.92
N LYS A 140 25.39 4.34 -13.04
CA LYS A 140 25.75 3.04 -12.46
C LYS A 140 25.84 3.17 -10.94
N VAL A 141 25.03 2.39 -10.22
CA VAL A 141 25.03 2.37 -8.76
C VAL A 141 25.74 1.13 -8.23
N SER A 142 26.45 1.33 -7.14
CA SER A 142 26.97 0.28 -6.26
C SER A 142 26.50 0.58 -4.83
N VAL A 143 26.32 -0.45 -3.99
CA VAL A 143 25.82 -0.30 -2.62
C VAL A 143 26.79 -0.93 -1.64
N ILE A 144 27.05 -0.26 -0.52
CA ILE A 144 27.89 -0.74 0.58
C ILE A 144 27.11 -0.58 1.89
N THR A 145 27.05 -1.65 2.68
CA THR A 145 26.29 -1.73 3.94
C THR A 145 27.12 -2.31 5.08
N THR A 146 26.93 -1.80 6.30
CA THR A 146 27.33 -2.48 7.56
C THR A 146 26.21 -2.38 8.60
N GLU A 147 26.21 -3.26 9.59
CA GLU A 147 25.34 -3.20 10.77
C GLU A 147 26.12 -2.64 11.96
N ALA A 148 25.68 -1.53 12.56
CA ALA A 148 26.36 -0.91 13.69
C ALA A 148 25.42 -0.14 14.63
N ASP A 149 25.63 -0.29 15.94
CA ASP A 149 24.91 0.43 17.01
C ASP A 149 24.97 1.96 16.87
N GLN A 150 26.04 2.46 16.25
CA GLN A 150 26.29 3.88 16.06
C GLN A 150 26.63 4.19 14.61
N VAL A 151 25.65 4.76 13.90
CA VAL A 151 25.73 5.16 12.48
C VAL A 151 27.01 5.92 12.13
N HIS A 152 27.51 6.79 13.01
CA HIS A 152 28.74 7.55 12.74
C HIS A 152 30.02 6.69 12.79
N LYS A 153 30.06 5.62 13.58
CA LYS A 153 31.16 4.65 13.60
C LYS A 153 31.12 3.76 12.36
N GLY A 154 29.94 3.22 12.03
CA GLY A 154 29.77 2.39 10.83
C GLY A 154 30.07 3.14 9.52
N ILE A 155 29.86 4.47 9.46
CA ILE A 155 30.29 5.27 8.30
C ILE A 155 31.82 5.30 8.18
N ILE A 156 32.55 5.45 9.30
CA ILE A 156 34.02 5.47 9.32
C ILE A 156 34.58 4.09 8.97
N GLU A 157 34.04 3.02 9.57
CA GLU A 157 34.37 1.63 9.24
C GLU A 157 34.20 1.35 7.74
N LEU A 158 33.08 1.78 7.15
CA LEU A 158 32.84 1.62 5.71
C LEU A 158 33.77 2.47 4.82
N VAL A 159 34.16 3.67 5.27
CA VAL A 159 35.12 4.53 4.57
C VAL A 159 36.52 3.91 4.56
N GLU A 160 36.96 3.39 5.71
CA GLU A 160 38.26 2.76 5.90
C GLU A 160 38.34 1.43 5.14
N LYS A 161 37.40 0.52 5.38
CA LYS A 161 37.34 -0.83 4.78
C LYS A 161 37.23 -0.85 3.25
N HIS A 162 36.75 0.24 2.63
CA HIS A 162 36.56 0.34 1.18
C HIS A 162 37.34 1.49 0.53
N GLY A 163 38.31 2.09 1.24
CA GLY A 163 39.20 3.11 0.70
C GLY A 163 38.47 4.33 0.11
N VAL A 164 37.40 4.79 0.77
CA VAL A 164 36.52 5.84 0.23
C VAL A 164 37.24 7.19 0.22
N ARG A 165 37.81 7.56 -0.93
CA ARG A 165 38.45 8.87 -1.14
C ARG A 165 37.47 10.04 -1.11
N LYS A 166 36.20 9.85 -1.50
CA LYS A 166 35.21 10.94 -1.66
C LYS A 166 33.84 10.58 -1.07
N LEU A 167 33.39 11.32 -0.04
CA LEU A 167 32.15 11.07 0.72
C LEU A 167 31.23 12.31 0.78
N VAL A 168 30.02 12.19 0.25
CA VAL A 168 28.98 13.22 0.39
C VAL A 168 27.97 12.80 1.45
N MET A 169 27.67 13.66 2.43
CA MET A 169 26.71 13.37 3.50
C MET A 169 25.81 14.55 3.89
N GLY A 170 24.61 14.23 4.38
CA GLY A 170 23.64 15.22 4.85
C GLY A 170 24.02 15.82 6.22
N ALA A 171 23.95 17.14 6.33
CA ALA A 171 24.16 17.89 7.57
C ALA A 171 23.00 18.85 7.86
N MET A 172 22.86 19.29 9.13
CA MET A 172 21.96 20.37 9.51
C MET A 172 22.78 21.61 9.89
N PRO A 173 22.40 22.83 9.43
CA PRO A 173 23.11 24.06 9.76
C PRO A 173 22.67 24.59 11.13
N GLU A 174 23.38 24.18 12.17
CA GLU A 174 23.36 24.84 13.48
C GLU A 174 24.56 25.81 13.51
N ASN A 175 24.26 27.12 13.45
CA ASN A 175 25.20 28.24 13.47
C ASN A 175 26.42 28.14 12.53
N CYS A 176 26.31 28.78 11.36
CA CYS A 176 27.47 29.10 10.53
C CYS A 176 28.50 29.93 11.33
N MET A 177 29.79 29.73 11.04
CA MET A 177 30.95 30.25 11.81
C MET A 177 31.18 29.53 13.16
N ARG A 178 32.01 28.47 13.13
CA ARG A 178 32.51 27.63 14.25
C ARG A 178 31.51 26.62 14.82
N ILE A 179 31.61 25.37 14.35
CA ILE A 179 30.90 24.20 14.91
C ILE A 179 31.43 23.87 16.32
N LYS A 180 30.89 24.53 17.36
CA LYS A 180 31.15 24.23 18.78
C LYS A 180 30.03 23.36 19.37
N LYS A 181 30.09 22.05 19.06
CA LYS A 181 29.18 20.97 19.51
C LYS A 181 27.74 21.08 18.95
N SER A 182 27.17 19.89 18.71
CA SER A 182 25.98 19.58 17.87
C SER A 182 26.08 20.04 16.40
N SER A 183 25.58 19.29 15.41
CA SER A 183 25.05 17.92 15.48
C SER A 183 26.13 16.84 15.74
N SER A 184 25.77 15.76 16.45
CA SER A 184 26.75 14.77 16.95
C SER A 184 27.40 13.89 15.88
N LYS A 185 26.66 13.53 14.81
CA LYS A 185 27.15 12.57 13.79
C LYS A 185 28.12 13.22 12.79
N ALA A 186 27.76 14.38 12.24
CA ALA A 186 28.60 15.08 11.27
C ALA A 186 29.93 15.55 11.88
N SER A 187 29.89 16.12 13.10
CA SER A 187 31.10 16.54 13.81
C SER A 187 32.02 15.37 14.20
N TYR A 188 31.47 14.18 14.46
CA TYR A 188 32.27 12.97 14.71
C TYR A 188 32.96 12.50 13.42
N ILE A 189 32.23 12.37 12.32
CA ILE A 189 32.78 11.94 11.02
C ILE A 189 33.86 12.93 10.53
N ALA A 190 33.61 14.24 10.65
CA ALA A 190 34.58 15.28 10.32
C ALA A 190 35.91 15.17 11.09
N LYS A 191 35.88 14.66 12.32
CA LYS A 191 37.06 14.52 13.21
C LYS A 191 37.76 13.16 13.08
N TYR A 192 37.00 12.09 12.85
CA TYR A 192 37.48 10.71 12.98
C TYR A 192 37.48 9.90 11.67
N ALA A 193 37.00 10.45 10.55
CA ALA A 193 37.19 9.80 9.25
C ALA A 193 38.66 9.88 8.78
N PRO A 194 39.21 8.85 8.11
CA PRO A 194 40.60 8.81 7.64
C PRO A 194 41.04 10.06 6.87
N TRP A 195 42.32 10.41 6.99
CA TRP A 195 42.90 11.63 6.41
C TRP A 195 42.80 11.69 4.87
N PHE A 196 42.75 10.54 4.19
CA PHE A 196 42.61 10.42 2.73
C PHE A 196 41.18 10.68 2.19
N CYS A 197 40.20 10.88 3.06
CA CYS A 197 38.78 10.97 2.68
C CYS A 197 38.31 12.43 2.60
N GLU A 198 38.07 12.95 1.39
CA GLU A 198 37.42 14.25 1.18
C GLU A 198 35.91 14.13 1.48
N ILE A 199 35.36 15.07 2.27
CA ILE A 199 33.97 14.97 2.78
C ILE A 199 33.18 16.26 2.55
N TRP A 200 32.03 16.17 1.86
CA TRP A 200 31.10 17.28 1.65
C TRP A 200 29.87 17.16 2.55
N PHE A 201 29.55 18.24 3.27
CA PHE A 201 28.43 18.34 4.19
C PHE A 201 27.33 19.20 3.58
N VAL A 202 26.22 18.57 3.17
CA VAL A 202 25.21 19.17 2.28
C VAL A 202 23.87 19.29 2.99
N ASN A 203 23.13 20.37 2.72
CA ASN A 203 21.76 20.54 3.20
C ASN A 203 20.86 21.18 2.13
N LYS A 204 19.65 20.63 1.93
CA LYS A 204 18.63 21.15 0.99
C LYS A 204 19.19 21.53 -0.41
N GLY A 205 20.13 20.74 -0.93
CA GLY A 205 20.77 20.99 -2.23
C GLY A 205 21.83 22.11 -2.25
N LYS A 206 22.40 22.48 -1.10
CA LYS A 206 23.54 23.41 -1.00
C LYS A 206 24.68 22.77 -0.20
N ASN A 207 25.93 23.01 -0.60
CA ASN A 207 27.08 22.72 0.26
C ASN A 207 27.03 23.64 1.49
N LEU A 208 27.36 23.11 2.66
CA LEU A 208 27.58 23.89 3.88
C LEU A 208 29.08 24.02 4.20
N TRP A 209 29.83 22.93 3.99
CA TRP A 209 31.26 22.84 4.31
C TRP A 209 31.88 21.60 3.65
N THR A 210 33.16 21.69 3.28
CA THR A 210 33.97 20.56 2.80
C THR A 210 35.14 20.35 3.75
N ARG A 211 35.41 19.09 4.11
CA ARG A 211 36.69 18.66 4.70
C ARG A 211 37.57 18.13 3.58
N GLU A 212 38.63 18.86 3.26
CA GLU A 212 39.66 18.42 2.31
C GLU A 212 40.41 17.18 2.83
N ALA A 213 40.90 16.35 1.91
CA ALA A 213 41.87 15.30 2.25
C ALA A 213 43.24 15.92 2.52
N THR A 214 44.06 15.29 3.35
CA THR A 214 45.43 15.74 3.68
C THR A 214 46.43 14.77 3.07
N GLU A 215 47.53 15.24 2.48
CA GLU A 215 48.49 14.35 1.77
C GLU A 215 49.68 13.88 2.62
N ASP A 216 49.81 14.35 3.87
CA ASP A 216 50.99 14.13 4.73
C ASP A 216 50.63 13.36 6.03
N PRO A 217 51.16 12.13 6.25
CA PRO A 217 50.96 11.36 7.48
C PRO A 217 51.81 11.81 8.69
N SER A 218 52.77 12.72 8.53
CA SER A 218 53.93 12.85 9.45
C SER A 218 53.69 13.56 10.79
N LEU A 219 52.48 14.07 11.08
CA LEU A 219 52.20 14.90 12.26
C LEU A 219 51.28 14.27 13.33
N LEU A 220 51.19 12.94 13.41
CA LEU A 220 50.62 12.23 14.57
C LEU A 220 51.44 10.99 14.95
N GLN A 221 52.52 11.19 15.69
CA GLN A 221 53.18 10.11 16.46
C GLN A 221 53.36 10.53 17.92
N CYS A 222 52.84 9.71 18.83
CA CYS A 222 53.22 9.68 20.24
C CYS A 222 52.98 8.26 20.77
N ASP A 223 54.08 7.54 21.01
CA ASP A 223 54.28 6.37 21.87
C ASP A 223 53.29 5.19 21.88
N MET A 224 53.78 4.01 21.46
CA MET A 224 54.03 2.86 22.36
C MET A 224 55.02 1.87 21.69
N SER A 225 55.57 0.90 22.44
CA SER A 225 56.86 0.25 22.14
C SER A 225 56.86 -1.25 21.78
N ASN A 226 57.89 -1.64 21.00
CA ASN A 226 58.59 -2.93 20.79
C ASN A 226 58.07 -4.28 21.35
N THR A 227 58.31 -5.38 20.60
CA THR A 227 59.08 -6.62 20.98
C THR A 227 59.42 -7.45 19.68
N SER A 228 60.21 -8.55 19.75
CA SER A 228 61.01 -9.20 18.65
C SER A 228 60.92 -10.76 18.59
N ILE A 229 61.71 -11.46 17.70
CA ILE A 229 62.42 -12.80 17.86
C ILE A 229 63.08 -13.39 16.55
N HIS A 230 64.02 -14.38 16.63
CA HIS A 230 64.94 -14.95 15.58
C HIS A 230 65.17 -16.53 15.63
N THR A 231 65.85 -17.16 14.61
CA THR A 231 66.49 -18.55 14.50
C THR A 231 67.55 -18.62 13.33
N GLY A 232 68.36 -19.65 12.93
CA GLY A 232 68.83 -21.01 13.40
C GLY A 232 69.33 -21.99 12.25
N SER A 233 70.50 -22.72 12.30
CA SER A 233 71.01 -23.68 11.24
C SER A 233 72.30 -24.57 11.54
N PHE A 234 72.52 -25.82 10.97
CA PHE A 234 73.75 -26.75 10.90
C PHE A 234 73.51 -28.10 10.06
N GLY A 235 74.38 -29.12 9.69
CA GLY A 235 75.87 -29.36 9.50
C GLY A 235 76.48 -30.86 9.48
N SER A 236 77.20 -31.35 8.41
CA SER A 236 78.29 -32.43 8.26
C SER A 236 78.10 -34.01 8.43
N ASN A 237 79.02 -35.01 8.16
CA ASN A 237 79.92 -35.47 7.00
C ASN A 237 80.75 -36.85 7.16
N SER A 238 81.04 -37.65 6.08
CA SER A 238 82.19 -38.66 5.76
C SER A 238 82.43 -40.06 6.48
N ALA A 239 83.29 -41.09 6.10
CA ALA A 239 83.79 -41.78 4.83
C ALA A 239 84.82 -43.03 5.00
N THR A 240 85.08 -43.89 3.94
CA THR A 240 86.35 -44.72 3.53
C THR A 240 86.71 -46.25 3.82
N SER A 241 87.32 -46.99 2.82
CA SER A 241 88.42 -48.09 2.77
C SER A 241 88.32 -49.60 3.25
N SER A 242 89.30 -50.56 3.06
CA SER A 242 89.75 -51.42 1.87
C SER A 242 91.06 -52.35 2.04
N ILE A 243 91.18 -53.66 1.58
CA ILE A 243 92.45 -54.54 1.53
C ILE A 243 92.41 -55.93 0.71
N THR A 244 93.53 -56.68 0.41
CA THR A 244 93.70 -57.76 -0.68
C THR A 244 94.84 -58.89 -0.59
N LEU A 245 94.78 -60.06 -1.35
CA LEU A 245 95.81 -61.14 -1.81
C LEU A 245 96.32 -62.30 -0.83
N PRO A 246 97.14 -63.40 -1.15
CA PRO A 246 97.84 -64.02 -2.37
C PRO A 246 97.97 -65.63 -2.58
N SER A 247 98.57 -66.09 -3.74
CA SER A 247 99.28 -67.36 -4.28
C SER A 247 99.09 -68.86 -3.77
N ASP A 248 99.72 -70.02 -4.20
CA ASP A 248 100.86 -70.60 -5.06
C ASP A 248 100.64 -72.18 -5.34
N SER A 249 101.37 -73.13 -6.02
CA SER A 249 102.55 -73.36 -6.98
C SER A 249 102.53 -74.77 -7.76
N ASP A 250 103.65 -75.49 -8.16
CA ASP A 250 103.74 -76.58 -9.25
C ASP A 250 104.88 -77.72 -9.19
N SER A 251 104.79 -78.91 -9.91
CA SER A 251 105.88 -79.93 -10.27
C SER A 251 105.53 -81.02 -11.38
N LYS A 252 106.51 -81.82 -11.92
CA LYS A 252 106.45 -82.49 -13.29
C LYS A 252 107.05 -83.94 -13.44
N ASP A 253 106.93 -84.52 -14.65
CA ASP A 253 107.44 -85.80 -15.22
C ASP A 253 106.56 -87.07 -15.25
N GLU A 254 105.28 -86.95 -14.86
CA GLU A 254 104.20 -87.74 -15.50
C GLU A 254 103.86 -87.16 -16.92
N GLU A 255 104.71 -86.25 -17.41
CA GLU A 255 104.28 -85.03 -18.10
C GLU A 255 103.96 -85.21 -19.59
N GLU A 256 104.47 -86.19 -20.33
CA GLU A 256 104.25 -86.22 -21.78
C GLU A 256 102.92 -86.90 -22.18
N SER A 257 102.55 -88.00 -21.52
CA SER A 257 101.22 -88.60 -21.68
C SER A 257 100.16 -87.68 -21.08
N LEU A 258 100.40 -87.14 -19.88
CA LEU A 258 99.52 -86.14 -19.31
C LEU A 258 99.55 -84.83 -20.10
N ASN A 259 100.61 -84.37 -20.76
CA ASN A 259 100.53 -83.15 -21.60
C ASN A 259 99.71 -83.38 -22.86
N ASN A 260 99.69 -84.58 -23.44
CA ASN A 260 98.78 -84.84 -24.56
C ASN A 260 97.32 -84.92 -24.08
N GLN A 261 97.04 -85.64 -23.00
CA GLN A 261 95.70 -85.75 -22.42
C GLN A 261 95.21 -84.42 -21.81
N LEU A 262 96.10 -83.62 -21.22
CA LEU A 262 95.89 -82.25 -20.74
C LEU A 262 95.80 -81.26 -21.89
N ARG A 263 96.42 -81.50 -23.05
CA ARG A 263 96.20 -80.67 -24.26
C ARG A 263 94.83 -80.96 -24.86
N GLU A 264 94.39 -82.21 -24.85
CA GLU A 264 93.04 -82.61 -25.27
C GLU A 264 91.98 -82.06 -24.30
N VAL A 265 92.12 -82.30 -22.99
CA VAL A 265 91.26 -81.71 -21.94
C VAL A 265 91.36 -80.18 -21.92
N ARG A 266 92.50 -79.55 -22.25
CA ARG A 266 92.58 -78.09 -22.45
C ARG A 266 91.84 -77.66 -23.70
N LEU A 267 91.90 -78.39 -24.81
CA LEU A 267 91.15 -78.06 -26.03
C LEU A 267 89.63 -78.19 -25.78
N GLU A 268 89.19 -79.22 -25.07
CA GLU A 268 87.79 -79.37 -24.65
C GLU A 268 87.38 -78.30 -23.63
N ALA A 269 88.21 -78.00 -22.63
CA ALA A 269 87.93 -76.96 -21.65
C ALA A 269 87.95 -75.55 -22.27
N GLU A 270 88.85 -75.27 -23.22
CA GLU A 270 88.90 -74.02 -23.98
C GLU A 270 87.70 -73.92 -24.94
N ALA A 271 87.27 -75.01 -25.58
CA ALA A 271 86.05 -75.07 -26.38
C ALA A 271 84.80 -74.82 -25.53
N SER A 272 84.65 -75.52 -24.40
CA SER A 272 83.51 -75.36 -23.47
C SER A 272 83.52 -73.99 -22.78
N LYS A 273 84.69 -73.42 -22.49
CA LYS A 273 84.87 -72.02 -22.04
C LYS A 273 84.45 -71.02 -23.12
N ASN A 274 84.77 -71.27 -24.39
CA ASN A 274 84.34 -70.43 -25.51
C ASN A 274 82.83 -70.56 -25.78
N GLU A 275 82.25 -71.74 -25.60
CA GLU A 275 80.80 -71.97 -25.65
C GLU A 275 80.08 -71.25 -24.50
N ALA A 276 80.55 -71.41 -23.26
CA ALA A 276 80.04 -70.69 -22.09
C ALA A 276 80.19 -69.17 -22.23
N PHE A 277 81.26 -68.69 -22.87
CA PHE A 277 81.43 -67.26 -23.19
C PHE A 277 80.46 -66.80 -24.30
N SER A 278 80.15 -67.66 -25.27
CA SER A 278 79.12 -67.42 -26.29
C SER A 278 77.72 -67.34 -25.67
N GLU A 279 77.36 -68.25 -24.78
CA GLU A 279 76.10 -68.20 -24.02
C GLU A 279 76.06 -67.00 -23.07
N LEU A 280 77.16 -66.64 -22.40
CA LEU A 280 77.24 -65.42 -21.60
C LEU A 280 76.99 -64.16 -22.44
N LEU A 281 77.49 -64.11 -23.67
CA LEU A 281 77.21 -63.02 -24.63
C LEU A 281 75.75 -63.00 -25.09
N LYS A 282 75.12 -64.17 -25.34
CA LYS A 282 73.69 -64.27 -25.66
C LYS A 282 72.83 -63.79 -24.48
N CYS A 283 73.10 -64.27 -23.27
CA CYS A 283 72.40 -63.86 -22.05
C CYS A 283 72.53 -62.35 -21.81
N LYS A 284 73.73 -61.77 -21.94
CA LYS A 284 73.91 -60.31 -21.82
C LYS A 284 73.19 -59.51 -22.90
N LYS A 285 73.07 -60.04 -24.12
CA LYS A 285 72.29 -59.40 -25.20
C LYS A 285 70.80 -59.37 -24.84
N VAL A 286 70.25 -60.48 -24.35
CA VAL A 286 68.84 -60.56 -23.90
C VAL A 286 68.60 -59.70 -22.65
N GLU A 287 69.56 -59.62 -21.73
CA GLU A 287 69.53 -58.74 -20.54
C GLU A 287 69.44 -57.26 -20.94
N ILE A 288 70.24 -56.82 -21.91
CA ILE A 288 70.20 -55.46 -22.46
C ILE A 288 68.84 -55.19 -23.15
N GLU A 289 68.37 -56.11 -24.01
CA GLU A 289 67.07 -55.99 -24.69
C GLU A 289 65.91 -55.91 -23.69
N ALA A 290 65.97 -56.66 -22.57
CA ALA A 290 65.01 -56.59 -21.49
C ALA A 290 65.09 -55.26 -20.71
N MET A 291 66.29 -54.76 -20.41
CA MET A 291 66.48 -53.45 -19.77
C MET A 291 65.94 -52.30 -20.64
N GLU A 292 66.12 -52.37 -21.96
CA GLU A 292 65.52 -51.41 -22.89
C GLU A 292 63.99 -51.51 -22.95
N ALA A 293 63.43 -52.73 -22.88
CA ALA A 293 61.99 -52.93 -22.85
C ALA A 293 61.36 -52.37 -21.57
N VAL A 294 61.98 -52.60 -20.40
CA VAL A 294 61.57 -52.02 -19.11
C VAL A 294 61.70 -50.50 -19.12
N SER A 295 62.76 -49.96 -19.74
CA SER A 295 62.96 -48.51 -19.87
C SER A 295 61.88 -47.86 -20.76
N ARG A 296 61.50 -48.53 -21.86
CA ARG A 296 60.38 -48.13 -22.73
C ARG A 296 59.03 -48.20 -22.00
N LEU A 297 58.77 -49.25 -21.21
CA LEU A 297 57.55 -49.35 -20.39
C LEU A 297 57.42 -48.17 -19.42
N LYS A 298 58.47 -47.85 -18.66
CA LYS A 298 58.47 -46.70 -17.74
C LYS A 298 58.24 -45.35 -18.44
N PHE A 299 58.71 -45.20 -19.67
CA PHE A 299 58.40 -44.02 -20.48
C PHE A 299 56.91 -43.95 -20.86
N PHE A 300 56.30 -45.07 -21.28
CA PHE A 300 54.87 -45.14 -21.56
C PHE A 300 54.00 -44.94 -20.31
N GLU A 301 54.37 -45.50 -19.16
CA GLU A 301 53.68 -45.27 -17.88
C GLU A 301 53.68 -43.79 -17.50
N SER A 302 54.83 -43.12 -17.61
CA SER A 302 54.98 -41.68 -17.36
C SER A 302 54.16 -40.83 -18.33
N ALA A 303 54.20 -41.15 -19.63
CA ALA A 303 53.41 -40.46 -20.65
C ALA A 303 51.90 -40.64 -20.44
N HIS A 304 51.45 -41.84 -20.06
CA HIS A 304 50.05 -42.12 -19.78
C HIS A 304 49.56 -41.41 -18.51
N ALA A 305 50.36 -41.39 -17.43
CA ALA A 305 50.05 -40.63 -16.22
C ALA A 305 49.93 -39.12 -16.49
N HIS A 306 50.78 -38.57 -17.36
CA HIS A 306 50.69 -37.19 -17.81
C HIS A 306 49.42 -36.93 -18.64
N GLU A 307 49.05 -37.83 -19.55
CA GLU A 307 47.81 -37.72 -20.33
C GLU A 307 46.56 -37.78 -19.44
N VAL A 308 46.51 -38.70 -18.48
CA VAL A 308 45.39 -38.81 -17.51
C VAL A 308 45.25 -37.51 -16.69
N LYS A 309 46.37 -36.90 -16.27
CA LYS A 309 46.35 -35.61 -15.57
C LYS A 309 45.77 -34.49 -16.45
N LEU A 310 46.20 -34.38 -17.71
CA LEU A 310 45.64 -33.40 -18.65
C LEU A 310 44.16 -33.63 -18.94
N ARG A 311 43.71 -34.89 -19.03
CA ARG A 311 42.28 -35.22 -19.18
C ARG A 311 41.47 -34.80 -17.96
N MET A 312 41.95 -35.03 -16.74
CA MET A 312 41.30 -34.56 -15.51
C MET A 312 41.17 -33.03 -15.47
N GLU A 313 42.25 -32.30 -15.80
CA GLU A 313 42.25 -30.83 -15.85
C GLU A 313 41.26 -30.29 -16.91
N ALA A 314 41.16 -30.96 -18.07
CA ALA A 314 40.18 -30.63 -19.10
C ALA A 314 38.74 -30.96 -18.69
N GLU A 315 38.50 -32.08 -18.00
CA GLU A 315 37.17 -32.45 -17.49
C GLU A 315 36.70 -31.52 -16.36
N GLU A 316 37.60 -31.01 -15.53
CA GLU A 316 37.28 -30.01 -14.51
C GLU A 316 36.93 -28.66 -15.14
N ALA A 317 37.73 -28.19 -16.12
CA ALA A 317 37.46 -26.97 -16.88
C ALA A 317 36.17 -27.05 -17.72
N LEU A 318 35.82 -28.23 -18.25
CA LEU A 318 34.54 -28.45 -18.91
C LEU A 318 33.38 -28.40 -17.91
N ARG A 319 33.56 -28.95 -16.70
CA ARG A 319 32.52 -28.97 -15.66
C ARG A 319 32.23 -27.59 -15.09
N THR A 320 33.24 -26.74 -14.91
CA THR A 320 33.03 -25.34 -14.50
C THR A 320 32.32 -24.54 -15.59
N THR A 321 32.73 -24.65 -16.85
CA THR A 321 32.10 -23.93 -17.96
C THR A 321 30.67 -24.40 -18.25
N VAL A 322 30.33 -25.68 -18.04
CA VAL A 322 28.94 -26.16 -18.08
C VAL A 322 28.10 -25.52 -16.97
N ASN A 323 28.56 -25.55 -15.72
CA ASN A 323 27.84 -24.91 -14.60
C ASN A 323 27.64 -23.39 -14.82
N GLU A 324 28.60 -22.70 -15.42
CA GLU A 324 28.46 -21.29 -15.80
C GLU A 324 27.42 -21.08 -16.90
N GLN A 325 27.35 -21.97 -17.91
CA GLN A 325 26.32 -21.91 -18.95
C GLN A 325 24.92 -22.21 -18.41
N GLU A 326 24.75 -23.22 -17.54
CA GLU A 326 23.47 -23.53 -16.91
C GLU A 326 22.94 -22.32 -16.11
N LYS A 327 23.80 -21.68 -15.32
CA LYS A 327 23.44 -20.47 -14.58
C LYS A 327 23.07 -19.30 -15.50
N LEU A 328 23.76 -19.12 -16.63
CA LEU A 328 23.42 -18.09 -17.62
C LEU A 328 22.08 -18.38 -18.33
N VAL A 329 21.68 -19.66 -18.45
CA VAL A 329 20.35 -20.05 -18.94
C VAL A 329 19.28 -19.71 -17.90
N GLU A 330 19.48 -20.02 -16.62
CA GLU A 330 18.54 -19.63 -15.54
C GLU A 330 18.35 -18.10 -15.48
N GLU A 331 19.44 -17.32 -15.52
CA GLU A 331 19.39 -15.86 -15.53
C GLU A 331 18.66 -15.32 -16.77
N LYS A 332 18.84 -15.96 -17.94
CA LYS A 332 18.10 -15.63 -19.17
C LYS A 332 16.61 -15.92 -19.05
N GLU A 333 16.21 -17.06 -18.50
CA GLU A 333 14.80 -17.44 -18.35
C GLU A 333 14.04 -16.54 -17.37
N GLU A 334 14.70 -16.06 -16.31
CA GLU A 334 14.12 -15.05 -15.41
C GLU A 334 13.93 -13.71 -16.13
N LEU A 335 14.92 -13.27 -16.91
CA LEU A 335 14.83 -12.04 -17.72
C LEU A 335 13.73 -12.13 -18.78
N GLU A 336 13.54 -13.28 -19.45
CA GLU A 336 12.46 -13.49 -20.41
C GLU A 336 11.08 -13.48 -19.73
N ARG A 337 10.96 -14.02 -18.50
CA ARG A 337 9.72 -13.96 -17.71
C ARG A 337 9.35 -12.54 -17.28
N GLU A 338 10.31 -11.74 -16.79
CA GLU A 338 10.07 -10.32 -16.48
C GLU A 338 9.84 -9.45 -17.73
N LEU A 339 10.49 -9.76 -18.87
CA LEU A 339 10.21 -9.10 -20.15
C LEU A 339 8.76 -9.38 -20.60
N GLN A 340 8.31 -10.64 -20.56
CA GLN A 340 6.94 -10.97 -20.95
C GLN A 340 5.89 -10.33 -20.02
N LYS A 341 6.20 -10.22 -18.72
CA LYS A 341 5.38 -9.52 -17.72
C LYS A 341 5.33 -8.00 -17.95
N THR A 342 6.45 -7.36 -18.28
CA THR A 342 6.47 -5.92 -18.63
C THR A 342 5.74 -5.63 -19.94
N LEU A 343 5.83 -6.50 -20.95
CA LEU A 343 5.05 -6.38 -22.18
C LEU A 343 3.53 -6.45 -21.94
N ARG A 344 3.05 -7.35 -21.06
CA ARG A 344 1.64 -7.39 -20.64
C ARG A 344 1.20 -6.09 -19.96
N ASN A 345 2.05 -5.52 -19.10
CA ASN A 345 1.76 -4.24 -18.44
C ASN A 345 1.71 -3.06 -19.43
N ILE A 346 2.57 -3.05 -20.46
CA ILE A 346 2.53 -2.05 -21.53
C ILE A 346 1.23 -2.15 -22.33
N ALA A 347 0.80 -3.37 -22.71
CA ALA A 347 -0.46 -3.57 -23.42
C ALA A 347 -1.69 -3.13 -22.58
N LEU A 348 -1.68 -3.37 -21.26
CA LEU A 348 -2.73 -2.90 -20.35
C LEU A 348 -2.77 -1.36 -20.25
N LEU A 349 -1.60 -0.72 -20.19
CA LEU A 349 -1.49 0.75 -20.15
C LEU A 349 -1.94 1.39 -21.47
N ASP A 350 -1.62 0.78 -22.62
CA ASP A 350 -2.08 1.27 -23.93
C ASP A 350 -3.61 1.14 -24.08
N SER A 351 -4.18 -0.01 -23.66
CA SER A 351 -5.64 -0.19 -23.62
C SER A 351 -6.34 0.87 -22.75
N HIS A 352 -5.75 1.25 -21.62
CA HIS A 352 -6.31 2.30 -20.76
C HIS A 352 -6.12 3.70 -21.36
N ALA A 353 -5.01 3.97 -22.06
CA ALA A 353 -4.81 5.22 -22.79
C ALA A 353 -5.85 5.40 -23.93
N GLN A 354 -6.18 4.31 -24.65
CA GLN A 354 -7.23 4.29 -25.66
C GLN A 354 -8.63 4.54 -25.07
N GLU A 355 -8.94 3.95 -23.91
CA GLU A 355 -10.18 4.20 -23.15
C GLU A 355 -10.29 5.68 -22.74
N VAL A 356 -9.24 6.24 -22.14
CA VAL A 356 -9.17 7.64 -21.72
C VAL A 356 -9.33 8.58 -22.92
N ASN A 357 -8.66 8.31 -24.05
CA ASN A 357 -8.81 9.14 -25.24
C ASN A 357 -10.24 9.11 -25.80
N SER A 358 -10.86 7.92 -25.86
CA SER A 358 -12.25 7.76 -26.33
C SER A 358 -13.23 8.59 -25.50
N ARG A 359 -13.04 8.61 -24.17
CA ARG A 359 -13.85 9.38 -23.22
C ARG A 359 -13.55 10.89 -23.23
N CYS A 360 -12.32 11.29 -23.59
CA CYS A 360 -12.00 12.67 -23.94
C CYS A 360 -12.74 13.12 -25.22
N ASP A 361 -12.81 12.27 -26.25
CA ASP A 361 -13.57 12.57 -27.47
C ASP A 361 -15.09 12.64 -27.22
N GLU A 362 -15.63 11.89 -26.26
CA GLU A 362 -17.03 11.96 -25.82
C GLU A 362 -17.33 13.27 -25.08
N THR A 363 -16.54 13.59 -24.06
CA THR A 363 -16.71 14.86 -23.32
C THR A 363 -16.48 16.09 -24.20
N ALA A 364 -15.62 16.00 -25.23
CA ALA A 364 -15.47 17.04 -26.26
C ALA A 364 -16.68 17.15 -27.20
N ARG A 365 -17.47 16.08 -27.39
CA ARG A 365 -18.77 16.12 -28.10
C ARG A 365 -19.85 16.76 -27.21
N GLU A 366 -19.94 16.35 -25.94
CA GLU A 366 -20.87 16.94 -24.96
C GLU A 366 -20.62 18.44 -24.76
N PHE A 367 -19.37 18.86 -24.62
CA PHE A 367 -19.01 20.27 -24.46
C PHE A 367 -19.48 21.14 -25.64
N LYS A 368 -19.39 20.63 -26.89
CA LYS A 368 -19.92 21.33 -28.08
C LYS A 368 -21.44 21.49 -28.04
N LEU A 369 -22.17 20.48 -27.56
CA LEU A 369 -23.63 20.55 -27.38
C LEU A 369 -24.01 21.58 -26.29
N ILE A 370 -23.28 21.59 -25.17
CA ILE A 370 -23.46 22.58 -24.10
C ILE A 370 -23.14 23.99 -24.61
N GLN A 371 -22.05 24.18 -25.35
CA GLN A 371 -21.67 25.47 -25.94
C GLN A 371 -22.73 25.99 -26.92
N ALA A 372 -23.30 25.12 -27.76
CA ALA A 372 -24.42 25.47 -28.63
C ALA A 372 -25.69 25.85 -27.85
N SER A 373 -26.02 25.09 -26.79
CA SER A 373 -27.15 25.39 -25.90
C SER A 373 -26.99 26.77 -25.24
N ILE A 374 -25.80 27.06 -24.68
CA ILE A 374 -25.47 28.38 -24.10
C ILE A 374 -25.66 29.51 -25.12
N ALA A 375 -25.26 29.33 -26.38
CA ALA A 375 -25.48 30.32 -27.42
C ALA A 375 -26.98 30.58 -27.68
N THR A 376 -27.82 29.54 -27.72
CA THR A 376 -29.28 29.71 -27.88
C THR A 376 -29.92 30.41 -26.66
N LEU A 377 -29.49 30.08 -25.44
CA LEU A 377 -29.95 30.72 -24.21
C LEU A 377 -29.51 32.20 -24.14
N GLN A 378 -28.33 32.54 -24.64
CA GLN A 378 -27.90 33.93 -24.80
C GLN A 378 -28.78 34.69 -25.80
N GLN A 379 -29.16 34.07 -26.92
CA GLN A 379 -30.05 34.67 -27.91
C GLN A 379 -31.45 34.95 -27.33
N GLU A 380 -32.03 33.99 -26.61
CA GLU A 380 -33.31 34.19 -25.90
C GLU A 380 -33.19 35.22 -24.76
N LYS A 381 -32.08 35.25 -24.00
CA LYS A 381 -31.83 36.30 -22.99
C LYS A 381 -31.79 37.70 -23.60
N GLN A 382 -31.26 37.87 -24.81
CA GLN A 382 -31.29 39.15 -25.54
C GLN A 382 -32.67 39.52 -26.08
N LYS A 383 -33.45 38.54 -26.53
CA LYS A 383 -34.86 38.69 -26.95
C LYS A 383 -35.75 39.13 -25.78
N ILE A 384 -35.63 38.48 -24.62
CA ILE A 384 -36.33 38.85 -23.39
C ILE A 384 -35.89 40.24 -22.90
N ARG A 385 -34.59 40.58 -22.96
CA ARG A 385 -34.12 41.96 -22.67
C ARG A 385 -34.76 43.01 -23.57
N ARG A 386 -34.94 42.72 -24.86
CA ARG A 386 -35.61 43.61 -25.82
C ARG A 386 -37.08 43.81 -25.48
N GLN A 387 -37.80 42.71 -25.20
CA GLN A 387 -39.20 42.76 -24.74
C GLN A 387 -39.35 43.52 -23.42
N LYS A 388 -38.43 43.34 -22.45
CA LYS A 388 -38.41 44.13 -21.20
C LYS A 388 -38.22 45.62 -21.51
N MET A 389 -37.32 45.99 -22.42
CA MET A 389 -37.08 47.39 -22.82
C MET A 389 -38.27 47.99 -23.61
N GLU A 390 -39.06 47.18 -24.30
CA GLU A 390 -40.31 47.59 -24.95
C GLU A 390 -41.43 47.79 -23.92
N ALA A 391 -41.56 46.89 -22.95
CA ALA A 391 -42.51 47.01 -21.84
C ALA A 391 -42.18 48.20 -20.92
N VAL A 392 -40.90 48.46 -20.62
CA VAL A 392 -40.46 49.65 -19.87
C VAL A 392 -40.82 50.93 -20.64
N ARG A 393 -40.52 51.02 -21.94
CA ARG A 393 -40.94 52.16 -22.79
C ARG A 393 -42.46 52.26 -23.04
N TRP A 394 -43.24 51.26 -22.61
CA TRP A 394 -44.70 51.32 -22.57
C TRP A 394 -45.18 51.86 -21.21
N LEU A 395 -44.58 51.36 -20.11
CA LEU A 395 -44.83 51.83 -18.75
C LEU A 395 -44.40 53.29 -18.53
N GLU A 396 -43.28 53.72 -19.11
CA GLU A 396 -42.83 55.13 -19.12
C GLU A 396 -43.88 56.02 -19.81
N ARG A 397 -44.37 55.61 -20.99
CA ARG A 397 -45.45 56.35 -21.70
C ARG A 397 -46.80 56.32 -20.97
N TRP A 398 -47.02 55.37 -20.06
CA TRP A 398 -48.16 55.38 -19.13
C TRP A 398 -47.91 56.32 -17.95
N ARG A 399 -46.71 56.30 -17.35
CA ARG A 399 -46.34 57.19 -16.24
C ARG A 399 -46.32 58.65 -16.67
N SER A 400 -45.87 58.97 -17.89
CA SER A 400 -46.01 60.32 -18.48
C SER A 400 -47.46 60.73 -18.81
N ARG A 401 -48.46 59.93 -18.45
CA ARG A 401 -49.90 60.29 -18.47
C ARG A 401 -50.52 60.29 -17.07
N GLY A 402 -49.73 60.06 -16.03
CA GLY A 402 -50.16 59.94 -14.64
C GLY A 402 -48.97 60.11 -13.71
N ASP A 403 -48.46 61.35 -13.64
CA ASP A 403 -47.43 61.78 -12.71
C ASP A 403 -47.80 63.14 -12.14
N ASP A 404 -48.09 63.16 -10.84
CA ASP A 404 -48.20 64.34 -9.99
C ASP A 404 -47.96 63.89 -8.53
N GLY A 405 -46.69 63.70 -8.14
CA GLY A 405 -46.35 63.40 -6.74
C GLY A 405 -45.03 62.67 -6.42
N THR A 406 -43.96 63.43 -6.18
CA THR A 406 -42.87 63.17 -5.19
C THR A 406 -41.96 61.93 -5.28
N ALA A 407 -40.79 62.12 -5.91
CA ALA A 407 -39.45 62.11 -5.29
C ALA A 407 -38.97 60.97 -4.33
N ASN A 408 -38.34 59.94 -4.94
CA ASN A 408 -36.92 59.56 -4.84
C ASN A 408 -36.09 59.68 -3.52
N CYS A 409 -35.41 58.57 -3.13
CA CYS A 409 -33.99 58.59 -2.69
C CYS A 409 -33.28 57.21 -2.82
N ASP A 410 -32.00 57.24 -3.23
CA ASP A 410 -31.03 56.13 -3.21
C ASP A 410 -30.29 56.08 -1.85
N GLY A 411 -29.56 55.02 -1.45
CA GLY A 411 -29.34 53.71 -2.08
C GLY A 411 -28.02 53.06 -1.61
N PHE A 412 -27.93 51.73 -1.60
CA PHE A 412 -26.69 50.98 -1.33
C PHE A 412 -26.78 49.56 -1.92
N MET A 413 -25.91 49.21 -2.88
CA MET A 413 -25.77 47.85 -3.41
C MET A 413 -24.37 47.71 -4.03
N GLY A 414 -23.62 46.64 -3.69
CA GLY A 414 -22.17 46.64 -3.93
C GLY A 414 -21.43 45.31 -4.03
N LEU A 415 -22.07 44.14 -3.86
CA LEU A 415 -21.60 42.84 -4.37
C LEU A 415 -22.70 41.77 -4.26
N VAL A 416 -22.47 40.59 -4.85
CA VAL A 416 -23.32 39.37 -4.84
C VAL A 416 -24.66 39.52 -5.60
N GLU A 417 -24.59 39.42 -6.92
CA GLU A 417 -25.69 38.86 -7.73
C GLU A 417 -25.46 37.35 -7.95
N ASP A 418 -26.53 36.62 -8.30
CA ASP A 418 -26.55 35.20 -8.73
C ASP A 418 -26.11 34.11 -7.71
N LEU A 419 -26.81 34.01 -6.56
CA LEU A 419 -26.99 32.72 -5.86
C LEU A 419 -28.42 32.57 -5.29
N PRO A 420 -29.28 31.67 -5.82
CA PRO A 420 -30.67 31.58 -5.38
C PRO A 420 -30.86 30.67 -4.16
N GLY A 421 -31.36 31.23 -3.04
CA GLY A 421 -32.10 30.47 -2.03
C GLY A 421 -31.64 30.59 -0.57
N LEU A 422 -30.47 31.17 -0.29
CA LEU A 422 -29.97 31.31 1.08
C LEU A 422 -30.29 32.70 1.66
N ALA A 423 -30.85 32.76 2.87
CA ALA A 423 -31.15 34.03 3.53
C ALA A 423 -29.90 34.62 4.23
N GLU A 424 -29.67 35.91 4.04
CA GLU A 424 -28.72 36.67 4.85
C GLU A 424 -29.46 37.35 6.01
N PHE A 425 -28.90 37.24 7.22
CA PHE A 425 -29.45 37.76 8.46
C PHE A 425 -28.47 38.73 9.12
N SER A 426 -28.99 39.78 9.76
CA SER A 426 -28.18 40.70 10.55
C SER A 426 -27.83 40.12 11.93
N LEU A 427 -26.83 40.71 12.59
CA LEU A 427 -26.54 40.45 14.00
C LEU A 427 -27.77 40.70 14.89
N ALA A 428 -28.59 41.70 14.56
CA ALA A 428 -29.80 42.05 15.31
C ALA A 428 -30.88 40.97 15.22
N ASP A 429 -31.05 40.33 14.05
CA ASP A 429 -31.97 39.20 13.88
C ASP A 429 -31.56 38.03 14.78
N LEU A 430 -30.26 37.70 14.80
CA LEU A 430 -29.73 36.62 15.65
C LEU A 430 -29.80 36.97 17.14
N GLN A 431 -29.57 38.23 17.52
CA GLN A 431 -29.73 38.70 18.89
C GLN A 431 -31.19 38.60 19.36
N THR A 432 -32.14 38.99 18.51
CA THR A 432 -33.58 38.87 18.79
C THR A 432 -33.98 37.40 18.94
N ALA A 433 -33.54 36.54 18.02
CA ALA A 433 -33.85 35.11 18.01
C ALA A 433 -33.32 34.31 19.21
N THR A 434 -32.22 34.77 19.84
CA THR A 434 -31.48 34.04 20.90
C THR A 434 -31.44 34.77 22.25
N CYS A 435 -32.23 35.83 22.42
CA CYS A 435 -32.19 36.72 23.58
C CYS A 435 -30.75 37.20 23.91
N ASN A 436 -30.10 37.83 22.93
CA ASN A 436 -28.70 38.28 22.96
C ASN A 436 -27.66 37.15 23.17
N PHE A 437 -27.85 35.99 22.52
CA PHE A 437 -27.03 34.79 22.68
C PHE A 437 -26.94 34.31 24.15
N SER A 438 -28.06 34.37 24.88
CA SER A 438 -28.12 33.95 26.28
C SER A 438 -27.73 32.48 26.45
N ASP A 439 -26.98 32.16 27.50
CA ASP A 439 -26.64 30.78 27.86
C ASP A 439 -27.88 29.91 28.16
N SER A 440 -29.03 30.52 28.48
CA SER A 440 -30.31 29.80 28.62
C SER A 440 -30.82 29.18 27.31
N PHE A 441 -30.38 29.70 26.16
CA PHE A 441 -30.71 29.21 24.82
C PHE A 441 -29.57 28.36 24.21
N LYS A 442 -28.43 28.21 24.90
CA LYS A 442 -27.29 27.42 24.42
C LYS A 442 -27.61 25.92 24.44
N ILE A 443 -27.57 25.30 23.27
CA ILE A 443 -27.78 23.85 23.09
C ILE A 443 -26.47 23.07 22.85
N GLY A 444 -25.36 23.76 22.56
CA GLY A 444 -24.05 23.13 22.40
C GLY A 444 -22.87 24.08 22.53
N LYS A 445 -21.71 23.53 22.90
CA LYS A 445 -20.42 24.22 22.93
C LYS A 445 -19.31 23.23 22.57
N GLY A 446 -18.53 23.54 21.55
CA GLY A 446 -17.43 22.70 21.04
C GLY A 446 -16.24 23.54 20.58
N GLY A 447 -15.25 22.90 19.94
CA GLY A 447 -14.07 23.59 19.41
C GLY A 447 -14.41 24.65 18.36
N HIS A 448 -15.38 24.36 17.50
CA HIS A 448 -15.83 25.22 16.40
C HIS A 448 -16.68 26.43 16.88
N GLY A 449 -17.17 26.44 18.12
CA GLY A 449 -17.94 27.57 18.67
C GLY A 449 -19.07 27.18 19.63
N CYS A 450 -20.15 27.97 19.60
CA CYS A 450 -21.36 27.76 20.42
C CYS A 450 -22.60 27.65 19.53
N VAL A 451 -23.50 26.73 19.85
CA VAL A 451 -24.78 26.57 19.15
C VAL A 451 -25.92 26.98 20.07
N TYR A 452 -26.79 27.87 19.58
CA TYR A 452 -27.95 28.38 20.30
C TYR A 452 -29.23 27.93 19.59
N LYS A 453 -30.26 27.58 20.36
CA LYS A 453 -31.64 27.49 19.85
C LYS A 453 -32.18 28.92 19.71
N GLY A 454 -32.97 29.17 18.68
CA GLY A 454 -33.70 30.43 18.54
C GLY A 454 -34.98 30.27 17.74
N GLU A 455 -35.76 31.34 17.67
CA GLU A 455 -36.96 31.44 16.84
C GLU A 455 -36.75 32.52 15.77
N MET A 456 -36.86 32.16 14.50
CA MET A 456 -36.65 33.07 13.35
C MET A 456 -37.70 32.81 12.29
N LEU A 457 -38.34 33.85 11.74
CA LEU A 457 -39.35 33.72 10.68
C LEU A 457 -40.49 32.72 11.01
N GLY A 458 -40.89 32.62 12.28
CA GLY A 458 -41.94 31.71 12.74
C GLY A 458 -41.55 30.23 12.84
N ARG A 459 -40.24 29.91 12.84
CA ARG A 459 -39.72 28.55 13.00
C ARG A 459 -38.56 28.50 13.99
N THR A 460 -38.46 27.37 14.71
CA THR A 460 -37.31 27.07 15.56
C THR A 460 -36.07 26.77 14.70
N VAL A 461 -34.94 27.37 15.05
CA VAL A 461 -33.66 27.25 14.35
C VAL A 461 -32.52 26.92 15.31
N ALA A 462 -31.42 26.38 14.77
CA ALA A 462 -30.15 26.22 15.46
C ALA A 462 -29.11 27.18 14.86
N ILE A 463 -28.59 28.09 15.68
CA ILE A 463 -27.67 29.17 15.28
C ILE A 463 -26.27 28.80 15.78
N LYS A 464 -25.40 28.35 14.87
CA LYS A 464 -23.99 28.02 15.12
C LYS A 464 -23.17 29.30 15.02
N LYS A 465 -22.76 29.86 16.17
CA LYS A 465 -21.88 31.03 16.26
C LYS A 465 -20.44 30.56 16.40
N LEU A 466 -19.65 30.76 15.34
CA LEU A 466 -18.25 30.36 15.29
C LEU A 466 -17.39 31.34 16.11
N ASN A 467 -16.14 30.96 16.42
CA ASN A 467 -15.22 31.84 17.15
C ASN A 467 -14.41 32.73 16.19
N PRO A 468 -14.69 34.04 16.07
CA PRO A 468 -13.99 34.91 15.11
C PRO A 468 -12.52 35.18 15.47
N THR A 469 -12.09 34.86 16.69
CA THR A 469 -10.68 35.01 17.11
C THR A 469 -9.79 33.83 16.68
N SER A 470 -10.36 32.75 16.15
CA SER A 470 -9.60 31.63 15.61
C SER A 470 -9.43 31.75 14.09
N MET A 471 -8.20 31.64 13.61
CA MET A 471 -7.90 31.50 12.16
C MET A 471 -8.60 30.27 11.53
N GLN A 472 -8.98 29.31 12.38
CA GLN A 472 -9.70 28.10 12.04
C GLN A 472 -11.19 28.39 11.71
N GLY A 473 -11.90 29.14 12.56
CA GLY A 473 -13.33 29.39 12.43
C GLY A 473 -13.73 30.16 11.17
N GLN A 474 -12.84 31.01 10.64
CA GLN A 474 -13.07 31.69 9.35
C GLN A 474 -13.00 30.72 8.17
N SER A 475 -12.10 29.74 8.21
CA SER A 475 -12.00 28.67 7.19
C SER A 475 -13.22 27.74 7.28
N GLU A 476 -13.64 27.38 8.49
CA GLU A 476 -14.83 26.55 8.73
C GLU A 476 -16.11 27.24 8.20
N PHE A 477 -16.29 28.54 8.46
CA PHE A 477 -17.40 29.32 7.91
C PHE A 477 -17.44 29.26 6.38
N GLN A 478 -16.30 29.54 5.73
CA GLN A 478 -16.22 29.58 4.27
C GLN A 478 -16.44 28.20 3.64
N GLN A 479 -15.89 27.13 4.22
CA GLN A 479 -16.08 25.76 3.73
C GLN A 479 -17.53 25.29 3.93
N GLU A 480 -18.10 25.49 5.11
CA GLU A 480 -19.47 25.07 5.42
C GLU A 480 -20.50 25.81 4.55
N VAL A 481 -20.31 27.11 4.28
CA VAL A 481 -21.12 27.87 3.29
C VAL A 481 -20.88 27.38 1.86
N GLN A 482 -19.62 27.22 1.42
CA GLN A 482 -19.28 26.83 0.04
C GLN A 482 -19.83 25.44 -0.33
N VAL A 483 -19.98 24.55 0.66
CA VAL A 483 -20.52 23.20 0.50
C VAL A 483 -22.04 23.21 0.68
N LEU A 484 -22.58 23.61 1.83
CA LEU A 484 -24.01 23.46 2.12
C LEU A 484 -24.93 24.33 1.27
N SER A 485 -24.46 25.46 0.73
CA SER A 485 -25.22 26.25 -0.26
C SER A 485 -25.53 25.50 -1.57
N LYS A 486 -24.92 24.33 -1.80
CA LYS A 486 -25.07 23.52 -3.02
C LYS A 486 -25.64 22.12 -2.75
N LEU A 487 -25.94 21.79 -1.49
CA LEU A 487 -26.39 20.46 -1.11
C LEU A 487 -27.84 20.48 -0.61
N GLN A 488 -28.66 19.62 -1.19
CA GLN A 488 -30.02 19.34 -0.73
C GLN A 488 -30.23 17.83 -0.75
N HIS A 489 -30.34 17.22 0.44
CA HIS A 489 -30.54 15.79 0.61
C HIS A 489 -31.30 15.54 1.93
N PRO A 490 -32.26 14.60 2.01
CA PRO A 490 -33.08 14.41 3.21
C PRO A 490 -32.30 14.14 4.50
N HIS A 491 -31.12 13.53 4.40
CA HIS A 491 -30.28 13.11 5.52
C HIS A 491 -29.02 13.98 5.70
N LEU A 492 -29.03 15.20 5.17
CA LEU A 492 -28.07 16.26 5.46
C LEU A 492 -28.77 17.45 6.12
N VAL A 493 -28.10 18.14 7.04
CA VAL A 493 -28.65 19.33 7.69
C VAL A 493 -28.85 20.47 6.69
N THR A 494 -30.03 21.07 6.68
CA THR A 494 -30.37 22.19 5.81
C THR A 494 -29.80 23.48 6.40
N LEU A 495 -28.85 24.12 5.69
CA LEU A 495 -28.45 25.49 5.96
C LEU A 495 -29.58 26.43 5.49
N LEU A 496 -30.15 27.19 6.42
CA LEU A 496 -31.31 28.06 6.21
C LEU A 496 -30.94 29.53 5.98
N GLY A 497 -29.75 29.93 6.43
CA GLY A 497 -29.20 31.27 6.25
C GLY A 497 -27.84 31.46 6.91
N LEU A 498 -27.25 32.63 6.69
CA LEU A 498 -25.96 33.02 7.25
C LEU A 498 -25.99 34.47 7.77
N CYS A 499 -25.03 34.81 8.64
CA CYS A 499 -24.81 36.16 9.14
C CYS A 499 -23.28 36.40 9.17
N PRO A 500 -22.72 37.12 8.17
CA PRO A 500 -21.29 37.39 8.12
C PRO A 500 -20.82 38.27 9.27
N GLU A 501 -21.63 39.26 9.66
CA GLU A 501 -21.37 40.18 10.79
C GLU A 501 -21.04 39.42 12.09
N ALA A 502 -21.78 38.33 12.35
CA ALA A 502 -21.67 37.53 13.56
C ALA A 502 -20.87 36.24 13.38
N TRP A 503 -20.26 35.99 12.20
CA TRP A 503 -19.64 34.71 11.82
C TRP A 503 -20.51 33.50 12.19
N SER A 504 -21.79 33.59 11.85
CA SER A 504 -22.83 32.68 12.34
C SER A 504 -23.64 32.04 11.21
N LEU A 505 -24.02 30.78 11.39
CA LEU A 505 -24.75 29.97 10.43
C LEU A 505 -26.06 29.48 11.05
N VAL A 506 -27.15 29.53 10.28
CA VAL A 506 -28.51 29.25 10.75
C VAL A 506 -29.02 27.97 10.10
N TYR A 507 -29.37 26.99 10.93
CA TYR A 507 -29.79 25.64 10.55
C TYR A 507 -31.22 25.33 11.00
N GLU A 508 -31.82 24.30 10.41
CA GLU A 508 -33.01 23.66 10.97
C GLU A 508 -32.73 23.11 12.39
N TYR A 509 -33.69 23.24 13.29
CA TYR A 509 -33.57 22.71 14.65
C TYR A 509 -34.01 21.23 14.71
N LEU A 510 -33.12 20.36 15.18
CA LEU A 510 -33.31 18.92 15.27
C LEU A 510 -33.55 18.52 16.75
N PRO A 511 -34.80 18.20 17.15
CA PRO A 511 -35.20 18.20 18.55
C PRO A 511 -34.76 16.98 19.37
N ASN A 512 -34.34 15.87 18.72
CA ASN A 512 -33.94 14.64 19.43
C ASN A 512 -32.44 14.56 19.76
N GLY A 513 -31.68 15.63 19.54
CA GLY A 513 -30.24 15.70 19.84
C GLY A 513 -29.38 14.93 18.84
N SER A 514 -28.18 14.55 19.26
CA SER A 514 -27.26 13.74 18.46
C SER A 514 -27.48 12.23 18.65
N LEU A 515 -26.93 11.43 17.74
CA LEU A 515 -26.89 9.97 17.86
C LEU A 515 -26.02 9.54 19.05
N GLN A 516 -24.97 10.29 19.37
CA GLN A 516 -24.17 10.08 20.59
C GLN A 516 -25.04 10.20 21.85
N ASP A 517 -25.88 11.23 21.93
CA ASP A 517 -26.80 11.44 23.05
C ASP A 517 -27.76 10.26 23.22
N ARG A 518 -28.29 9.75 22.10
CA ARG A 518 -29.26 8.63 22.08
C ARG A 518 -28.64 7.23 22.24
N LEU A 519 -27.32 7.10 22.13
CA LEU A 519 -26.59 5.84 22.36
C LEU A 519 -25.96 5.75 23.76
N PHE A 520 -25.53 6.87 24.37
CA PHE A 520 -24.66 6.82 25.55
C PHE A 520 -25.14 7.63 26.79
N LEU A 521 -26.24 8.39 26.73
CA LEU A 521 -26.75 9.11 27.91
C LEU A 521 -27.61 8.25 28.85
N LYS A 522 -27.62 8.67 30.12
CA LYS A 522 -28.24 7.98 31.27
C LYS A 522 -29.50 8.70 31.75
N SER A 523 -30.52 8.82 30.91
CA SER A 523 -31.77 9.53 31.22
C SER A 523 -33.00 8.69 30.87
N ASN A 524 -34.20 9.12 31.30
CA ASN A 524 -35.49 8.41 31.12
C ASN A 524 -36.02 8.40 29.67
N ILE A 525 -35.13 8.41 28.68
CA ILE A 525 -35.46 8.44 27.26
C ILE A 525 -35.34 7.02 26.70
N SER A 526 -36.37 6.54 26.02
CA SER A 526 -36.38 5.19 25.43
C SER A 526 -35.18 4.97 24.47
N PRO A 527 -34.44 3.86 24.61
CA PRO A 527 -33.39 3.47 23.67
C PRO A 527 -33.88 3.38 22.23
N LEU A 528 -32.98 3.59 21.27
CA LEU A 528 -33.30 3.37 19.85
C LEU A 528 -33.47 1.87 19.59
N THR A 529 -34.63 1.45 19.07
CA THR A 529 -34.89 0.05 18.71
C THR A 529 -34.08 -0.37 17.50
N TRP A 530 -33.87 -1.68 17.30
CA TRP A 530 -33.09 -2.19 16.17
C TRP A 530 -33.63 -1.72 14.81
N LYS A 531 -34.96 -1.64 14.63
CA LYS A 531 -35.59 -1.13 13.39
C LYS A 531 -35.18 0.32 13.12
N ILE A 532 -35.11 1.16 14.16
CA ILE A 532 -34.65 2.56 14.05
C ILE A 532 -33.14 2.63 13.78
N ARG A 533 -32.33 1.81 14.47
CA ARG A 533 -30.87 1.80 14.27
C ARG A 533 -30.48 1.31 12.86
N ALA A 534 -31.15 0.29 12.34
CA ALA A 534 -30.97 -0.18 10.97
C ALA A 534 -31.39 0.89 9.94
N ARG A 535 -32.48 1.62 10.21
CA ARG A 535 -32.87 2.78 9.38
C ARG A 535 -31.81 3.86 9.38
N ILE A 536 -31.27 4.24 10.54
CA ILE A 536 -30.18 5.24 10.65
C ILE A 536 -28.94 4.82 9.84
N VAL A 537 -28.59 3.52 9.80
CA VAL A 537 -27.51 3.02 8.91
C VAL A 537 -27.83 3.28 7.43
N ALA A 538 -29.05 2.99 6.99
CA ALA A 538 -29.47 3.23 5.61
C ALA A 538 -29.46 4.73 5.25
N GLU A 539 -30.03 5.57 6.13
CA GLU A 539 -30.09 7.04 6.00
C GLU A 539 -28.69 7.66 5.86
N ILE A 540 -27.74 7.29 6.73
CA ILE A 540 -26.33 7.72 6.64
C ILE A 540 -25.70 7.21 5.33
N SER A 541 -25.96 5.96 4.94
CA SER A 541 -25.40 5.39 3.71
C SER A 541 -25.86 6.14 2.45
N SER A 542 -27.12 6.61 2.44
CA SER A 542 -27.69 7.42 1.37
C SER A 542 -27.02 8.80 1.29
N ALA A 543 -26.83 9.45 2.44
CA ALA A 543 -26.12 10.73 2.52
C ALA A 543 -24.67 10.63 2.03
N LEU A 544 -23.92 9.62 2.48
CA LEU A 544 -22.54 9.38 2.03
C LEU A 544 -22.47 9.02 0.54
N CYS A 545 -23.38 8.16 0.05
CA CYS A 545 -23.49 7.84 -1.38
C CYS A 545 -23.71 9.10 -2.23
N PHE A 546 -24.53 10.04 -1.77
CA PHE A 546 -24.76 11.33 -2.42
C PHE A 546 -23.49 12.19 -2.43
N LEU A 547 -22.86 12.44 -1.25
CA LEU A 547 -21.63 13.23 -1.14
C LEU A 547 -20.47 12.67 -1.98
N HIS A 548 -20.29 11.34 -1.97
CA HIS A 548 -19.19 10.64 -2.67
C HIS A 548 -19.44 10.50 -4.19
N SER A 549 -20.68 10.68 -4.64
CA SER A 549 -21.08 10.67 -6.05
C SER A 549 -21.20 12.07 -6.67
N SER A 550 -21.03 13.14 -5.88
CA SER A 550 -21.06 14.53 -6.34
C SER A 550 -20.06 14.80 -7.47
N LYS A 551 -20.43 15.73 -8.35
CA LYS A 551 -19.65 16.16 -9.52
C LYS A 551 -19.73 17.70 -9.64
N PRO A 552 -18.68 18.37 -10.15
CA PRO A 552 -17.42 17.82 -10.66
C PRO A 552 -16.48 17.29 -9.57
N GLU A 553 -16.66 17.74 -8.32
CA GLU A 553 -15.82 17.37 -7.17
C GLU A 553 -16.59 16.44 -6.23
N LYS A 554 -15.91 15.40 -5.75
CA LYS A 554 -16.45 14.54 -4.68
C LYS A 554 -16.33 15.27 -3.36
N ILE A 555 -17.34 15.14 -2.50
CA ILE A 555 -17.33 15.77 -1.17
C ILE A 555 -17.02 14.70 -0.15
N VAL A 556 -16.01 14.95 0.68
CA VAL A 556 -15.63 14.09 1.82
C VAL A 556 -15.98 14.81 3.10
N HIS A 557 -16.66 14.13 4.03
CA HIS A 557 -17.14 14.74 5.28
C HIS A 557 -16.00 15.04 6.26
N GLY A 558 -15.09 14.08 6.44
CA GLY A 558 -13.88 14.22 7.26
C GLY A 558 -14.12 14.06 8.77
N ASP A 559 -15.20 14.61 9.31
CA ASP A 559 -15.56 14.53 10.75
C ASP A 559 -16.86 13.73 10.97
N LEU A 560 -16.99 12.55 10.34
CA LEU A 560 -18.18 11.71 10.54
C LEU A 560 -18.07 10.98 11.89
N LYS A 561 -19.03 11.25 12.79
CA LYS A 561 -19.11 10.66 14.15
C LYS A 561 -20.54 10.78 14.70
N PRO A 562 -20.95 10.00 15.72
CA PRO A 562 -22.31 10.05 16.29
C PRO A 562 -22.71 11.43 16.86
N GLU A 563 -21.76 12.26 17.27
CA GLU A 563 -22.00 13.64 17.70
C GLU A 563 -22.48 14.53 16.54
N ASN A 564 -22.02 14.25 15.32
CA ASN A 564 -22.29 15.01 14.09
C ASN A 564 -23.46 14.40 13.27
N ILE A 565 -24.26 13.52 13.90
CA ILE A 565 -25.44 12.90 13.32
C ILE A 565 -26.62 13.26 14.22
N LEU A 566 -27.45 14.20 13.79
CA LEU A 566 -28.58 14.74 14.54
C LEU A 566 -29.88 14.03 14.18
N LEU A 567 -30.87 14.05 15.08
CA LEU A 567 -32.14 13.32 14.93
C LEU A 567 -33.35 14.26 14.92
N ASP A 568 -34.23 14.07 13.93
CA ASP A 568 -35.48 14.82 13.78
C ASP A 568 -36.59 14.31 14.73
N SER A 569 -37.78 14.91 14.65
CA SER A 569 -38.95 14.51 15.47
C SER A 569 -39.46 13.08 15.20
N LYS A 570 -39.07 12.45 14.08
CA LYS A 570 -39.41 11.07 13.68
C LYS A 570 -38.24 10.10 13.91
N LEU A 571 -37.15 10.56 14.53
CA LEU A 571 -35.87 9.86 14.70
C LEU A 571 -35.20 9.48 13.37
N SER A 572 -35.50 10.21 12.28
CA SER A 572 -34.70 10.21 11.05
C SER A 572 -33.46 11.06 11.28
N CYS A 573 -32.31 10.59 10.80
CA CYS A 573 -31.04 11.26 11.00
C CYS A 573 -30.73 12.31 9.92
N LYS A 574 -29.89 13.28 10.29
CA LYS A 574 -29.25 14.25 9.40
C LYS A 574 -27.79 14.48 9.81
N ILE A 575 -26.86 14.39 8.86
CA ILE A 575 -25.43 14.66 9.11
C ILE A 575 -25.19 16.18 9.14
N CYS A 576 -24.34 16.66 10.06
CA CYS A 576 -24.00 18.07 10.26
C CYS A 576 -22.50 18.29 10.56
N ASP A 577 -22.13 19.57 10.74
CA ASP A 577 -20.76 20.06 10.99
C ASP A 577 -19.80 19.80 9.82
N PHE A 578 -20.07 20.51 8.72
CA PHE A 578 -19.31 20.44 7.47
C PHE A 578 -18.04 21.32 7.51
N GLY A 579 -17.63 21.80 8.69
CA GLY A 579 -16.53 22.76 8.88
C GLY A 579 -15.14 22.27 8.43
N ILE A 580 -14.91 20.95 8.32
CA ILE A 580 -13.67 20.39 7.75
C ILE A 580 -13.89 19.60 6.45
N CYS A 581 -15.08 19.73 5.84
CA CYS A 581 -15.41 19.04 4.60
C CYS A 581 -14.51 19.47 3.45
N ARG A 582 -14.19 18.51 2.58
CA ARG A 582 -13.27 18.74 1.48
C ARG A 582 -13.86 18.36 0.14
N LEU A 583 -13.85 19.32 -0.78
CA LEU A 583 -14.02 19.11 -2.21
C LEU A 583 -12.74 18.46 -2.77
N VAL A 584 -12.91 17.35 -3.48
CA VAL A 584 -11.83 16.52 -4.00
C VAL A 584 -11.95 16.39 -5.52
N THR A 585 -11.05 17.09 -6.24
CA THR A 585 -10.67 16.74 -7.61
C THR A 585 -9.70 15.56 -7.61
N GLU A 586 -9.61 14.85 -8.73
CA GLU A 586 -8.69 13.69 -8.89
C GLU A 586 -7.20 14.09 -8.70
N GLU A 587 -6.82 15.32 -9.07
CA GLU A 587 -5.48 15.87 -8.83
C GLU A 587 -5.21 16.17 -7.35
N SER A 588 -6.24 16.54 -6.59
CA SER A 588 -6.08 17.05 -5.21
C SER A 588 -5.75 15.97 -4.17
N LEU A 589 -5.78 14.69 -4.56
CA LEU A 589 -5.53 13.50 -3.73
C LEU A 589 -4.15 13.45 -3.06
N PHE A 590 -3.28 14.45 -3.24
CA PHE A 590 -1.94 14.50 -2.67
C PHE A 590 -1.65 15.74 -1.79
N SER A 591 -2.63 16.61 -1.55
CA SER A 591 -2.41 17.85 -0.78
C SER A 591 -2.26 17.59 0.74
N PRO A 592 -1.11 17.90 1.37
CA PRO A 592 -0.75 17.46 2.72
C PRO A 592 -1.09 18.48 3.82
N SER A 593 -2.12 19.29 3.62
CA SER A 593 -2.39 20.53 4.39
C SER A 593 -2.81 20.30 5.85
N PHE A 594 -3.24 19.10 6.24
CA PHE A 594 -3.74 18.80 7.59
C PHE A 594 -2.67 18.33 8.60
N ARG A 595 -1.36 18.52 8.31
CA ARG A 595 -0.26 18.16 9.23
C ARG A 595 -0.09 19.11 10.44
N ARG A 596 -1.20 19.54 11.07
CA ARG A 596 -1.24 20.37 12.30
C ARG A 596 -2.40 20.00 13.24
N ILE A 597 -2.48 18.73 13.65
CA ILE A 597 -3.03 18.39 14.97
C ILE A 597 -1.88 17.79 15.79
N SER A 598 -1.44 18.52 16.82
CA SER A 598 -0.31 18.18 17.68
C SER A 598 -0.80 17.81 19.08
N GLU A 599 -1.61 16.77 19.17
CA GLU A 599 -2.32 16.35 20.38
C GLU A 599 -2.24 14.82 20.61
N PRO A 600 -2.58 14.31 21.81
CA PRO A 600 -2.04 13.04 22.31
C PRO A 600 -2.62 11.78 21.64
N ARG A 601 -1.87 10.67 21.79
CA ARG A 601 -2.23 9.34 21.28
C ARG A 601 -3.59 8.89 21.81
N GLY A 602 -4.50 8.54 20.89
CA GLY A 602 -5.79 7.91 21.19
C GLY A 602 -7.02 8.82 21.10
N ALA A 603 -6.86 10.11 20.83
CA ALA A 603 -7.95 11.09 20.93
C ALA A 603 -9.11 10.95 19.91
N PHE A 604 -8.91 10.28 18.77
CA PHE A 604 -9.89 10.24 17.68
C PHE A 604 -10.14 8.80 17.17
N PRO A 605 -11.16 8.08 17.69
CA PRO A 605 -11.41 6.69 17.32
C PRO A 605 -11.99 6.52 15.91
N TYR A 606 -12.75 7.52 15.42
CA TYR A 606 -13.36 7.52 14.09
C TYR A 606 -12.39 7.88 12.95
N THR A 607 -11.19 8.37 13.28
CA THR A 607 -10.18 8.75 12.28
C THR A 607 -9.63 7.52 11.56
N ASP A 608 -9.75 7.55 10.24
CA ASP A 608 -9.19 6.54 9.33
C ASP A 608 -7.68 6.33 9.57
N PRO A 609 -7.23 5.11 9.89
CA PRO A 609 -5.81 4.82 10.16
C PRO A 609 -4.92 5.03 8.93
N GLU A 610 -5.47 4.96 7.71
CA GLU A 610 -4.74 5.25 6.48
C GLU A 610 -4.64 6.77 6.23
N PHE A 611 -5.69 7.54 6.52
CA PHE A 611 -5.62 9.01 6.55
C PHE A 611 -4.57 9.47 7.57
N TYR A 612 -4.57 8.92 8.78
CA TYR A 612 -3.56 9.23 9.81
C TYR A 612 -2.13 8.88 9.36
N ARG A 613 -1.96 7.83 8.54
CA ARG A 613 -0.67 7.35 8.02
C ARG A 613 -0.14 8.14 6.83
N ILE A 614 -1.01 8.55 5.90
CA ILE A 614 -0.65 9.16 4.62
C ILE A 614 -0.85 10.70 4.64
N GLY A 615 -1.80 11.20 5.43
CA GLY A 615 -2.22 12.61 5.46
C GLY A 615 -3.18 13.01 4.33
N VAL A 616 -3.71 12.03 3.59
CA VAL A 616 -4.64 12.22 2.47
C VAL A 616 -6.05 11.81 2.90
N LEU A 617 -6.97 12.77 2.92
CA LEU A 617 -8.38 12.54 3.21
C LEU A 617 -9.11 12.10 1.94
N THR A 618 -9.93 11.05 2.03
CA THR A 618 -10.63 10.44 0.87
C THR A 618 -12.06 10.02 1.23
N PRO A 619 -12.95 9.76 0.25
CA PRO A 619 -14.26 9.14 0.53
C PRO A 619 -14.18 7.89 1.41
N LYS A 620 -13.14 7.06 1.23
CA LYS A 620 -12.89 5.85 2.03
C LYS A 620 -12.61 6.13 3.51
N SER A 621 -12.29 7.37 3.88
CA SER A 621 -12.10 7.79 5.26
C SER A 621 -13.44 7.98 5.98
N ASP A 622 -14.45 8.54 5.30
CA ASP A 622 -15.83 8.55 5.81
C ASP A 622 -16.39 7.12 5.91
N ILE A 623 -16.06 6.23 4.96
CA ILE A 623 -16.47 4.82 5.00
C ILE A 623 -15.94 4.12 6.27
N TYR A 624 -14.70 4.41 6.69
CA TYR A 624 -14.14 3.84 7.92
C TYR A 624 -14.90 4.30 9.18
N ALA A 625 -15.20 5.59 9.27
CA ALA A 625 -16.00 6.15 10.35
C ALA A 625 -17.43 5.58 10.36
N PHE A 626 -18.07 5.47 9.19
CA PHE A 626 -19.38 4.84 9.02
C PHE A 626 -19.38 3.37 9.48
N GLY A 627 -18.32 2.62 9.17
CA GLY A 627 -18.11 1.26 9.68
C GLY A 627 -18.18 1.18 11.20
N LEU A 628 -17.44 2.06 11.90
CA LEU A 628 -17.46 2.11 13.36
C LEU A 628 -18.85 2.47 13.91
N ILE A 629 -19.55 3.41 13.26
CA ILE A 629 -20.91 3.81 13.65
C ILE A 629 -21.91 2.65 13.51
N ILE A 630 -21.83 1.83 12.44
CA ILE A 630 -22.62 0.60 12.32
C ILE A 630 -22.33 -0.36 13.49
N LEU A 631 -21.05 -0.56 13.82
CA LEU A 631 -20.67 -1.46 14.90
C LEU A 631 -21.13 -0.96 16.27
N GLN A 632 -21.12 0.36 16.52
CA GLN A 632 -21.71 0.95 17.73
C GLN A 632 -23.22 0.78 17.78
N LEU A 633 -23.92 1.01 16.66
CA LEU A 633 -25.37 0.85 16.58
C LEU A 633 -25.80 -0.58 16.90
N LEU A 634 -25.04 -1.59 16.47
CA LEU A 634 -25.27 -2.99 16.81
C LEU A 634 -25.01 -3.35 18.28
N THR A 635 -24.01 -2.73 18.92
CA THR A 635 -23.44 -3.23 20.19
C THR A 635 -23.65 -2.33 21.41
N GLY A 636 -23.98 -1.05 21.23
CA GLY A 636 -24.09 -0.06 22.31
C GLY A 636 -22.76 0.27 22.99
N LYS A 637 -21.62 -0.08 22.37
CA LYS A 637 -20.29 0.00 22.97
C LYS A 637 -19.49 1.23 22.51
N PRO A 638 -18.51 1.71 23.31
CA PRO A 638 -17.56 2.71 22.84
C PRO A 638 -16.73 2.18 21.66
N PRO A 639 -16.24 3.05 20.76
CA PRO A 639 -15.63 2.64 19.48
C PRO A 639 -14.21 2.07 19.61
N VAL A 640 -13.51 2.34 20.74
CA VAL A 640 -12.11 1.95 20.95
C VAL A 640 -11.98 0.42 21.02
N GLY A 641 -11.31 -0.17 20.04
CA GLY A 641 -11.12 -1.63 19.93
C GLY A 641 -12.34 -2.41 19.39
N LEU A 642 -13.48 -1.75 19.17
CA LEU A 642 -14.76 -2.37 18.87
C LEU A 642 -14.72 -3.27 17.63
N ALA A 643 -14.08 -2.83 16.56
CA ALA A 643 -13.93 -3.63 15.33
C ALA A 643 -13.18 -4.95 15.54
N SER A 644 -12.28 -5.03 16.54
CA SER A 644 -11.60 -6.28 16.91
C SER A 644 -12.51 -7.20 17.73
N GLU A 645 -13.27 -6.63 18.67
CA GLU A 645 -14.24 -7.40 19.47
C GLU A 645 -15.35 -7.99 18.59
N VAL A 646 -15.94 -7.20 17.70
CA VAL A 646 -16.96 -7.68 16.75
C VAL A 646 -16.39 -8.76 15.84
N ARG A 647 -15.19 -8.57 15.27
CA ARG A 647 -14.54 -9.57 14.41
C ARG A 647 -14.35 -10.91 15.11
N LYS A 648 -13.96 -10.89 16.39
CA LYS A 648 -13.83 -12.08 17.24
C LYS A 648 -15.18 -12.73 17.56
N ALA A 649 -16.24 -11.95 17.79
CA ALA A 649 -17.58 -12.48 18.01
C ALA A 649 -18.18 -13.10 16.73
N VAL A 650 -18.00 -12.44 15.59
CA VAL A 650 -18.45 -12.91 14.27
C VAL A 650 -17.78 -14.22 13.87
N SER A 651 -16.46 -14.34 14.05
CA SER A 651 -15.69 -15.54 13.68
C SER A 651 -15.88 -16.72 14.64
N SER A 652 -16.19 -16.46 15.92
CA SER A 652 -16.52 -17.51 16.90
C SER A 652 -18.01 -17.89 16.93
N GLY A 653 -18.83 -17.35 16.02
CA GLY A 653 -20.27 -17.60 15.94
C GLY A 653 -21.11 -16.91 17.02
N LYS A 654 -20.50 -16.11 17.90
CA LYS A 654 -21.09 -15.51 19.10
C LYS A 654 -21.57 -14.07 18.90
N LEU A 655 -21.95 -13.68 17.69
CA LEU A 655 -22.39 -12.31 17.39
C LEU A 655 -23.54 -11.86 18.32
N THR A 656 -24.53 -12.73 18.57
CA THR A 656 -25.68 -12.44 19.45
C THR A 656 -25.29 -12.09 20.88
N SER A 657 -24.13 -12.54 21.39
CA SER A 657 -23.70 -12.23 22.76
C SER A 657 -23.12 -10.82 22.93
N ILE A 658 -22.86 -10.09 21.85
CA ILE A 658 -22.33 -8.72 21.88
C ILE A 658 -23.31 -7.65 21.39
N LEU A 659 -24.52 -8.04 20.94
CA LEU A 659 -25.55 -7.12 20.49
C LEU A 659 -26.15 -6.33 21.66
N ASP A 660 -26.56 -5.10 21.38
CA ASP A 660 -27.20 -4.22 22.35
C ASP A 660 -28.62 -4.70 22.69
N LYS A 661 -28.78 -5.27 23.88
CA LYS A 661 -30.08 -5.73 24.39
C LYS A 661 -31.10 -4.60 24.56
N SER A 662 -30.65 -3.34 24.68
CA SER A 662 -31.56 -2.18 24.76
C SER A 662 -32.25 -1.86 23.44
N ALA A 663 -31.74 -2.37 22.31
CA ALA A 663 -32.37 -2.23 21.00
C ALA A 663 -33.55 -3.19 20.77
N GLY A 664 -33.79 -4.13 21.69
CA GLY A 664 -34.68 -5.27 21.51
C GLY A 664 -34.00 -6.42 20.74
N GLU A 665 -34.78 -7.41 20.32
CA GLU A 665 -34.27 -8.59 19.62
C GLU A 665 -33.99 -8.29 18.15
N TRP A 666 -32.71 -8.36 17.75
CA TRP A 666 -32.29 -8.20 16.37
C TRP A 666 -32.53 -9.49 15.56
N PRO A 667 -33.11 -9.42 14.35
CA PRO A 667 -33.10 -10.54 13.42
C PRO A 667 -31.67 -10.95 13.08
N SER A 668 -31.37 -12.25 13.17
CA SER A 668 -30.00 -12.76 13.01
C SER A 668 -29.37 -12.40 11.67
N PHE A 669 -30.16 -12.38 10.59
CA PHE A 669 -29.73 -11.95 9.27
C PHE A 669 -29.33 -10.46 9.24
N VAL A 670 -30.18 -9.57 9.76
CA VAL A 670 -29.93 -8.11 9.82
C VAL A 670 -28.70 -7.81 10.67
N ALA A 671 -28.60 -8.40 11.86
CA ALA A 671 -27.45 -8.22 12.75
C ALA A 671 -26.14 -8.67 12.09
N ARG A 672 -26.14 -9.84 11.44
CA ARG A 672 -24.96 -10.36 10.73
C ARG A 672 -24.59 -9.51 9.52
N ARG A 673 -25.56 -9.14 8.67
CA ARG A 673 -25.29 -8.34 7.47
C ARG A 673 -24.71 -6.96 7.80
N LEU A 674 -25.22 -6.32 8.85
CA LEU A 674 -24.68 -5.06 9.36
C LEU A 674 -23.29 -5.25 10.00
N ALA A 675 -23.06 -6.33 10.76
CA ALA A 675 -21.76 -6.60 11.36
C ALA A 675 -20.68 -6.86 10.29
N ASP A 676 -21.00 -7.67 9.29
CA ASP A 676 -20.08 -8.00 8.19
C ASP A 676 -19.77 -6.76 7.34
N LEU A 677 -20.77 -5.89 7.05
CA LEU A 677 -20.53 -4.61 6.38
C LEU A 677 -19.70 -3.64 7.24
N GLY A 678 -20.03 -3.50 8.53
CA GLY A 678 -19.27 -2.64 9.45
C GLY A 678 -17.80 -3.05 9.56
N LEU A 679 -17.53 -4.35 9.61
CA LEU A 679 -16.16 -4.89 9.59
C LEU A 679 -15.41 -4.62 8.29
N GLN A 680 -16.07 -4.77 7.13
CA GLN A 680 -15.50 -4.44 5.82
C GLN A 680 -15.20 -2.93 5.68
N CYS A 681 -16.08 -2.07 6.18
CA CYS A 681 -15.87 -0.64 6.26
C CYS A 681 -14.68 -0.27 7.17
N CYS A 682 -14.47 -1.01 8.26
CA CYS A 682 -13.35 -0.81 9.19
C CYS A 682 -11.99 -1.40 8.76
N GLU A 683 -11.83 -1.85 7.51
CA GLU A 683 -10.54 -2.42 7.06
C GLU A 683 -9.38 -1.42 7.07
N LEU A 684 -8.16 -1.93 7.30
CA LEU A 684 -6.97 -1.08 7.52
C LEU A 684 -6.52 -0.31 6.29
N TYR A 685 -6.74 -0.84 5.09
CA TYR A 685 -6.42 -0.19 3.82
C TYR A 685 -7.69 0.25 3.10
N SER A 686 -7.69 1.49 2.61
CA SER A 686 -8.82 2.14 1.94
C SER A 686 -9.36 1.39 0.71
N ARG A 687 -8.49 0.65 0.00
CA ARG A 687 -8.84 -0.17 -1.17
C ARG A 687 -9.70 -1.40 -0.83
N ASP A 688 -9.55 -1.92 0.39
CA ASP A 688 -10.17 -3.19 0.84
C ASP A 688 -11.57 -2.91 1.46
N ARG A 689 -11.91 -1.63 1.67
CA ARG A 689 -13.23 -1.14 2.10
C ARG A 689 -14.22 -1.04 0.92
N PRO A 690 -15.53 -1.25 1.13
CA PRO A 690 -16.53 -1.14 0.05
C PRO A 690 -16.67 0.31 -0.48
N ASP A 691 -17.35 0.45 -1.62
CA ASP A 691 -17.95 1.71 -2.07
C ASP A 691 -19.44 1.70 -1.74
N LEU A 692 -19.98 2.81 -1.25
CA LEU A 692 -21.42 2.99 -1.10
C LEU A 692 -22.04 3.29 -2.47
N LYS A 693 -22.29 2.23 -3.23
CA LYS A 693 -23.04 2.26 -4.49
C LYS A 693 -24.54 2.26 -4.18
N PRO A 694 -25.41 2.84 -5.05
CA PRO A 694 -26.86 2.84 -4.84
C PRO A 694 -27.50 1.46 -4.62
N SER A 695 -26.88 0.38 -5.10
CA SER A 695 -27.30 -1.00 -4.80
C SER A 695 -27.15 -1.37 -3.32
N VAL A 696 -26.08 -0.92 -2.65
CA VAL A 696 -25.83 -1.16 -1.21
C VAL A 696 -26.77 -0.30 -0.36
N VAL A 697 -27.01 0.95 -0.76
CA VAL A 697 -27.98 1.83 -0.08
C VAL A 697 -29.38 1.19 -0.10
N ARG A 698 -29.84 0.74 -1.28
CA ARG A 698 -31.14 0.05 -1.43
C ARG A 698 -31.24 -1.28 -0.68
N GLU A 699 -30.13 -1.98 -0.48
CA GLU A 699 -30.08 -3.18 0.36
C GLU A 699 -30.26 -2.80 1.85
N LEU A 700 -29.58 -1.76 2.32
CA LEU A 700 -29.67 -1.27 3.70
C LEU A 700 -31.06 -0.69 4.03
N GLU A 701 -31.68 0.02 3.08
CA GLU A 701 -33.09 0.47 3.16
C GLU A 701 -34.04 -0.71 3.40
N GLN A 702 -33.78 -1.88 2.81
CA GLN A 702 -34.62 -3.07 3.00
C GLN A 702 -34.42 -3.74 4.37
N LEU A 703 -33.24 -3.62 5.00
CA LEU A 703 -32.96 -4.28 6.30
C LEU A 703 -33.84 -3.82 7.46
N HIS A 704 -34.45 -2.63 7.38
CA HIS A 704 -35.43 -2.16 8.36
C HIS A 704 -36.89 -2.35 7.92
N ILE A 705 -37.13 -2.68 6.64
CA ILE A 705 -38.46 -3.00 6.08
C ILE A 705 -38.69 -4.52 6.20
N SER A 706 -38.57 -5.01 7.44
CA SER A 706 -39.18 -6.29 7.81
C SER A 706 -40.59 -6.00 8.31
N GLU A 707 -41.54 -6.11 7.38
CA GLU A 707 -42.92 -6.41 7.74
C GLU A 707 -42.91 -7.74 8.49
N GLU A 708 -43.56 -7.78 9.65
CA GLU A 708 -43.92 -9.05 10.29
C GLU A 708 -44.94 -9.72 9.39
N ARG A 709 -44.44 -10.59 8.50
CA ARG A 709 -45.22 -11.22 7.43
C ARG A 709 -46.43 -11.92 8.06
N PRO A 710 -47.67 -11.41 7.87
CA PRO A 710 -48.81 -11.92 8.61
C PRO A 710 -49.04 -13.36 8.17
N VAL A 711 -49.24 -14.26 9.14
CA VAL A 711 -49.52 -15.67 8.86
C VAL A 711 -50.77 -15.74 7.98
N PRO A 712 -50.70 -16.27 6.74
CA PRO A 712 -51.88 -16.44 5.91
C PRO A 712 -52.89 -17.32 6.65
N SER A 713 -54.14 -16.89 6.77
CA SER A 713 -55.14 -17.57 7.62
C SER A 713 -55.40 -19.02 7.23
N PHE A 714 -55.16 -19.40 5.96
CA PHE A 714 -55.23 -20.78 5.47
C PHE A 714 -54.07 -21.68 5.92
N PHE A 715 -53.06 -21.17 6.62
CA PHE A 715 -52.05 -21.97 7.33
C PHE A 715 -52.45 -22.27 8.79
N LEU A 716 -53.46 -21.57 9.32
CA LEU A 716 -53.94 -21.77 10.68
C LEU A 716 -54.97 -22.91 10.74
N CYS A 717 -54.83 -23.80 11.71
CA CYS A 717 -55.80 -24.85 12.01
C CYS A 717 -57.11 -24.19 12.48
N PRO A 718 -58.28 -24.48 11.87
CA PRO A 718 -59.53 -23.86 12.29
C PRO A 718 -59.93 -24.16 13.76
N ILE A 719 -59.49 -25.29 14.31
CA ILE A 719 -59.78 -25.69 15.70
C ILE A 719 -58.85 -24.97 16.69
N LEU A 720 -57.54 -24.91 16.40
CA LEU A 720 -56.52 -24.42 17.33
C LEU A 720 -56.18 -22.93 17.15
N GLN A 721 -56.41 -22.37 15.96
CA GLN A 721 -55.91 -21.06 15.51
C GLN A 721 -54.37 -20.94 15.48
N GLU A 722 -53.66 -22.07 15.48
CA GLU A 722 -52.20 -22.20 15.39
C GLU A 722 -51.78 -22.74 14.01
N ILE A 723 -50.51 -22.57 13.62
CA ILE A 723 -49.98 -23.04 12.31
C ILE A 723 -50.01 -24.57 12.24
N MET A 724 -50.56 -25.13 11.15
CA MET A 724 -50.63 -26.59 10.96
C MET A 724 -49.25 -27.21 10.67
N HIS A 725 -48.91 -28.25 11.42
CA HIS A 725 -47.71 -29.07 11.27
C HIS A 725 -47.98 -30.40 10.54
N ASP A 726 -49.16 -31.00 10.74
CA ASP A 726 -49.68 -32.15 9.99
C ASP A 726 -51.06 -31.81 9.41
N PRO A 727 -51.14 -30.95 8.37
CA PRO A 727 -52.41 -30.55 7.78
C PRO A 727 -53.12 -31.73 7.10
N GLN A 728 -54.31 -32.09 7.60
CA GLN A 728 -55.17 -33.18 7.13
C GLN A 728 -56.49 -32.65 6.57
N VAL A 729 -56.90 -33.10 5.38
CA VAL A 729 -58.20 -32.79 4.78
C VAL A 729 -59.27 -33.76 5.33
N ALA A 730 -60.41 -33.21 5.75
CA ALA A 730 -61.59 -33.98 6.19
C ALA A 730 -62.62 -34.15 5.05
N ALA A 731 -63.68 -34.92 5.31
CA ALA A 731 -64.71 -35.25 4.32
C ALA A 731 -65.59 -34.05 3.88
N ASP A 732 -65.46 -32.90 4.53
CA ASP A 732 -66.08 -31.62 4.16
C ASP A 732 -65.19 -30.75 3.25
N GLY A 733 -63.97 -31.20 2.95
CA GLY A 733 -62.98 -30.47 2.15
C GLY A 733 -62.14 -29.44 2.93
N PHE A 734 -62.42 -29.21 4.21
CA PHE A 734 -61.60 -28.33 5.04
C PHE A 734 -60.33 -29.04 5.50
N THR A 735 -59.26 -28.27 5.70
CA THR A 735 -57.98 -28.77 6.23
C THR A 735 -57.80 -28.33 7.68
N TYR A 736 -57.31 -29.25 8.50
CA TYR A 736 -57.14 -29.10 9.95
C TYR A 736 -55.79 -29.64 10.40
N GLU A 737 -55.33 -29.27 11.60
CA GLU A 737 -54.24 -30.01 12.26
C GLU A 737 -54.71 -31.43 12.56
N GLY A 738 -53.92 -32.42 12.13
CA GLY A 738 -54.30 -33.83 12.16
C GLY A 738 -54.56 -34.35 13.56
N GLU A 739 -53.77 -33.93 14.56
CA GLU A 739 -53.99 -34.33 15.96
C GLU A 739 -55.27 -33.70 16.54
N ALA A 740 -55.52 -32.41 16.25
CA ALA A 740 -56.72 -31.71 16.72
C ALA A 740 -58.01 -32.34 16.16
N LEU A 741 -57.98 -32.76 14.88
CA LEU A 741 -59.13 -33.39 14.24
C LEU A 741 -59.32 -34.87 14.66
N ARG A 742 -58.24 -35.62 14.87
CA ARG A 742 -58.31 -36.96 15.48
C ARG A 742 -58.94 -36.89 16.88
N GLY A 743 -58.46 -35.97 17.72
CA GLY A 743 -59.05 -35.71 19.04
C GLY A 743 -60.53 -35.27 19.00
N TRP A 744 -60.95 -34.51 17.98
CA TRP A 744 -62.35 -34.16 17.77
C TRP A 744 -63.23 -35.40 17.52
N PHE A 745 -62.79 -36.33 16.68
CA PHE A 745 -63.51 -37.59 16.42
C PHE A 745 -63.50 -38.55 17.62
N GLU A 746 -62.38 -38.64 18.34
CA GLU A 746 -62.25 -39.45 19.56
C GLU A 746 -63.20 -39.00 20.68
N ASN A 747 -63.55 -37.71 20.71
CA ASN A 747 -64.62 -37.16 21.56
C ASN A 747 -66.05 -37.44 21.05
N GLY A 748 -66.22 -38.43 20.17
CA GLY A 748 -67.53 -38.92 19.68
C GLY A 748 -68.24 -37.99 18.69
N ARG A 749 -67.52 -37.06 18.05
CA ARG A 749 -68.11 -36.06 17.15
C ARG A 749 -67.99 -36.47 15.68
N GLU A 750 -69.11 -36.80 15.07
CA GLU A 750 -69.19 -37.08 13.62
C GLU A 750 -69.45 -35.83 12.75
N THR A 751 -69.40 -34.62 13.33
CA THR A 751 -69.67 -33.37 12.61
C THR A 751 -68.39 -32.60 12.25
N SER A 752 -68.46 -31.87 11.14
CA SER A 752 -67.45 -30.90 10.69
C SER A 752 -67.20 -29.85 11.77
N PRO A 753 -65.95 -29.62 12.22
CA PRO A 753 -65.64 -28.52 13.12
C PRO A 753 -65.89 -27.12 12.53
N MET A 754 -65.95 -26.99 11.19
CA MET A 754 -66.18 -25.71 10.50
C MET A 754 -67.65 -25.42 10.21
N THR A 755 -68.45 -26.43 9.89
CA THR A 755 -69.84 -26.26 9.44
C THR A 755 -70.88 -26.87 10.39
N ASN A 756 -70.45 -27.67 11.36
CA ASN A 756 -71.27 -28.49 12.25
C ASN A 756 -72.25 -29.47 11.54
N LEU A 757 -72.08 -29.68 10.23
CA LEU A 757 -72.80 -30.70 9.47
C LEU A 757 -72.16 -32.09 9.67
N LYS A 758 -72.95 -33.16 9.61
CA LYS A 758 -72.41 -34.54 9.72
C LYS A 758 -71.50 -34.86 8.52
N LEU A 759 -70.30 -35.36 8.80
CA LEU A 759 -69.33 -35.75 7.78
C LEU A 759 -69.75 -37.04 7.06
N PRO A 760 -69.57 -37.15 5.72
CA PRO A 760 -69.81 -38.38 4.98
C PRO A 760 -68.94 -39.56 5.42
N HIS A 761 -67.72 -39.31 5.89
CA HIS A 761 -66.81 -40.30 6.48
C HIS A 761 -65.80 -39.63 7.43
N LEU A 762 -65.13 -40.41 8.26
CA LEU A 762 -64.08 -39.93 9.18
C LEU A 762 -62.65 -40.12 8.65
N ASN A 763 -62.49 -40.66 7.43
CA ASN A 763 -61.16 -40.82 6.80
C ASN A 763 -60.51 -39.45 6.56
N LEU A 764 -59.21 -39.35 6.88
CA LEU A 764 -58.38 -38.16 6.69
C LEU A 764 -57.44 -38.33 5.50
N THR A 765 -57.20 -37.24 4.75
CA THR A 765 -56.26 -37.23 3.61
C THR A 765 -55.15 -36.20 3.83
N PRO A 766 -53.86 -36.58 3.85
CA PRO A 766 -52.77 -35.62 4.11
C PRO A 766 -52.66 -34.53 3.05
N ASN A 767 -52.75 -33.26 3.47
CA ASN A 767 -52.61 -32.10 2.59
C ASN A 767 -51.12 -31.76 2.38
N HIS A 768 -50.41 -32.62 1.66
CA HIS A 768 -48.99 -32.43 1.36
C HIS A 768 -48.69 -31.09 0.68
N ALA A 769 -49.57 -30.60 -0.19
CA ALA A 769 -49.42 -29.31 -0.86
C ALA A 769 -49.41 -28.14 0.15
N LEU A 770 -50.36 -28.12 1.09
CA LEU A 770 -50.40 -27.11 2.15
C LEU A 770 -49.21 -27.25 3.11
N ARG A 771 -48.80 -28.49 3.43
CA ARG A 771 -47.62 -28.76 4.27
C ARG A 771 -46.34 -28.19 3.65
N PHE A 772 -46.13 -28.40 2.35
CA PHE A 772 -45.00 -27.80 1.63
C PHE A 772 -45.11 -26.27 1.54
N ALA A 773 -46.31 -25.70 1.37
CA ALA A 773 -46.50 -24.25 1.35
C ALA A 773 -46.20 -23.60 2.72
N ILE A 774 -46.59 -24.25 3.83
CA ILE A 774 -46.26 -23.83 5.19
C ILE A 774 -44.74 -23.93 5.42
N GLN A 775 -44.11 -25.03 5.00
CA GLN A 775 -42.65 -25.20 5.12
C GLN A 775 -41.87 -24.17 4.29
N ASP A 776 -42.24 -23.92 3.04
CA ASP A 776 -41.63 -22.89 2.18
C ASP A 776 -41.81 -21.47 2.77
N TRP A 777 -42.95 -21.19 3.40
CA TRP A 777 -43.18 -19.92 4.08
C TRP A 777 -42.31 -19.77 5.34
N LEU A 778 -42.24 -20.80 6.19
CA LEU A 778 -41.39 -20.84 7.38
C LEU A 778 -39.89 -20.75 7.04
N CYS A 779 -39.44 -21.40 5.95
CA CYS A 779 -38.06 -21.31 5.48
C CYS A 779 -37.69 -19.96 4.81
N ARG A 780 -38.67 -19.06 4.61
CA ARG A 780 -38.51 -17.70 4.08
C ARG A 780 -38.84 -16.62 5.13
N SER A 781 -38.78 -16.96 6.41
CA SER A 781 -39.08 -16.09 7.56
C SER A 781 -37.81 -15.75 8.34
#